data_AF-A0A4V1UCJ2-F1
#
_entry.id   AF-A0A4V1UCJ2-F1
#
_cell.length_a   1.000
_cell.length_b   1.000
_cell.length_c   1.000
_cell.angle_alpha   90.00
_cell.angle_beta   90.00
_cell.angle_gamma   90.00
#
_symmetry.space_group_name_H-M   'P 1'
#
loop_
_entity.id
_entity.type
_entity.pdbx_description
1 polymer ?
#
loop_
_entity_poly.entity_id
_entity_poly.type
_entity_poly.pdbx_seq_one_letter_code
_entity_poly.pdbx_strand_id
1 'polypeptide(L)'
;CDAALREVVDTLEVPHLIGIGGFARKRLELALPNIKKRDERSRVNFILAQLYQEQNNDTKAFEHYTAVVKGNPPYELGFHARLNMGQVTNLANAGNTKKIYKYYNKLLKDEKNKEYQDKIYYEMARFELKQGNNQKGLSLLNKSLRVKSENSRQRSATHLLMGQTYYDKLQNYRMAAAYYDSTVMFMAATSPDYAYTKDRRDILREFVTQLTIIETEDSLQMLASMSESDLSTYLDKLIAEEQAKQEKELAEQQKKLEQQQTQPQDAFLVNDTKGGQPTGKTGGSWYFYNMASVGAGQNEFARTWGNRKLEDNWRRANKTANTPVAQEGGTEAGEAKKDSAATQELTEEQIAAQKAKAAADRKAALMSRIPRGKEQLAASTERLQNAYFALGNIYNLELNEPKRATETFEKLLQRFPAHPKKVEVYYSLYLIFTKLKDDPNAAKYRALIISEFPTSTYAKLLSNPNYLKENLVKNEAARDLFDSAYVLYEKGNYPRARNLVASVQKQYPQNDIPDHLSLLQVLITGRMDTLSQYKQGLENFIATYKSSKLVPYAQQLLGKYNEFANKSPEQLAKVNKAEKAEYLTDISGPHTFVLIYSAKDKSFRNISTRFSDFNEANYSIDKLKSSDIALNDSTVMMSVKEFKNDKAALLYLDRMKGKFSPLEEIPGSRYKMFVISNENFPIFYKSKNIGEYMAFFRKRYF
;
A
#
# COMPACT_ATOMS: atom_id res chain seq x y z
N CYS A 1 31.38 -6.29 -35.98
CA CYS A 1 31.75 -5.03 -35.31
C CYS A 1 30.59 -4.04 -35.26
N ASP A 2 29.93 -3.72 -36.38
CA ASP A 2 28.82 -2.73 -36.38
C ASP A 2 27.57 -3.13 -35.57
N ALA A 3 27.25 -4.42 -35.49
CA ALA A 3 26.12 -4.89 -34.67
C ALA A 3 26.39 -4.75 -33.15
N ALA A 4 27.62 -5.05 -32.71
CA ALA A 4 28.04 -4.90 -31.32
C ALA A 4 28.18 -3.42 -30.89
N LEU A 5 28.43 -2.51 -31.85
CA LEU A 5 28.49 -1.07 -31.61
C LEU A 5 27.09 -0.47 -31.45
N ARG A 6 26.07 -0.97 -32.16
CA ARG A 6 24.67 -0.57 -31.97
C ARG A 6 24.12 -1.02 -30.62
N GLU A 7 24.40 -2.27 -30.23
CA GLU A 7 23.93 -2.83 -28.97
C GLU A 7 24.54 -2.15 -27.72
N VAL A 8 25.79 -1.67 -27.82
CA VAL A 8 26.48 -0.93 -26.75
C VAL A 8 26.03 0.53 -26.66
N VAL A 9 25.60 1.15 -27.76
CA VAL A 9 25.12 2.54 -27.76
C VAL A 9 23.69 2.64 -27.21
N ASP A 10 22.84 1.64 -27.47
CA ASP A 10 21.44 1.62 -26.99
C ASP A 10 21.30 1.20 -25.51
N THR A 11 22.37 0.71 -24.86
CA THR A 11 22.34 0.19 -23.48
C THR A 11 22.94 1.12 -22.42
N LEU A 12 23.43 2.31 -22.79
CA LEU A 12 24.18 3.23 -21.90
C LEU A 12 23.32 4.21 -21.09
N GLU A 13 22.09 3.85 -20.74
CA GLU A 13 21.19 4.69 -19.93
C GLU A 13 20.82 4.05 -18.57
N VAL A 14 21.79 3.48 -17.84
CA VAL A 14 21.62 3.03 -16.44
C VAL A 14 22.89 3.17 -15.58
N PRO A 15 22.81 3.70 -14.35
CA PRO A 15 23.91 3.83 -13.38
C PRO A 15 24.31 2.53 -12.62
N HIS A 16 23.81 1.33 -12.97
CA HIS A 16 24.15 0.09 -12.25
C HIS A 16 25.37 -0.71 -12.77
N LEU A 17 26.31 -0.06 -13.46
CA LEU A 17 27.36 -0.74 -14.23
C LEU A 17 28.80 -0.55 -13.70
N ILE A 18 29.09 -0.74 -12.41
CA ILE A 18 30.51 -0.80 -12.00
C ILE A 18 31.21 -2.02 -12.64
N GLY A 19 30.50 -3.16 -12.78
CA GLY A 19 31.04 -4.38 -13.42
C GLY A 19 31.05 -4.34 -14.96
N ILE A 20 29.95 -3.90 -15.57
CA ILE A 20 29.80 -3.85 -17.04
C ILE A 20 30.50 -2.62 -17.64
N GLY A 21 30.52 -1.49 -16.93
CA GLY A 21 31.21 -0.27 -17.36
C GLY A 21 32.73 -0.44 -17.42
N GLY A 22 33.31 -1.25 -16.50
CA GLY A 22 34.72 -1.64 -16.57
C GLY A 22 35.06 -2.49 -17.79
N PHE A 23 34.15 -3.40 -18.18
CA PHE A 23 34.32 -4.26 -19.36
C PHE A 23 34.11 -3.49 -20.67
N ALA A 24 33.06 -2.66 -20.75
CA ALA A 24 32.80 -1.77 -21.86
C ALA A 24 33.97 -0.80 -22.07
N ARG A 25 34.48 -0.18 -21.00
CA ARG A 25 35.65 0.70 -21.05
C ARG A 25 36.87 0.03 -21.67
N LYS A 26 37.26 -1.16 -21.19
CA LYS A 26 38.41 -1.90 -21.73
C LYS A 26 38.24 -2.22 -23.21
N ARG A 27 37.04 -2.63 -23.64
CA ARG A 27 36.75 -2.92 -25.05
C ARG A 27 36.82 -1.67 -25.92
N LEU A 28 36.26 -0.55 -25.45
CA LEU A 28 36.30 0.72 -26.16
C LEU A 28 37.73 1.29 -26.27
N GLU A 29 38.57 1.11 -25.24
CA GLU A 29 39.99 1.47 -25.27
C GLU A 29 40.75 0.69 -26.36
N LEU A 30 40.51 -0.63 -26.47
CA LEU A 30 41.10 -1.47 -27.51
C LEU A 30 40.58 -1.14 -28.92
N ALA A 31 39.30 -0.74 -29.02
CA ALA A 31 38.70 -0.39 -30.30
C ALA A 31 39.17 1.00 -30.79
N LEU A 32 39.35 1.96 -29.90
CA LEU A 32 39.65 3.36 -30.21
C LEU A 32 40.78 3.58 -31.25
N PRO A 33 41.97 2.93 -31.16
CA PRO A 33 43.03 3.12 -32.16
C PRO A 33 42.67 2.61 -33.56
N ASN A 34 41.68 1.72 -33.67
CA ASN A 34 41.27 1.10 -34.93
C ASN A 34 40.15 1.87 -35.65
N ILE A 35 39.58 2.90 -35.03
CA ILE A 35 38.48 3.68 -35.61
C ILE A 35 39.05 4.76 -36.53
N LYS A 36 38.85 4.58 -37.84
CA LYS A 36 39.35 5.51 -38.88
C LYS A 36 38.48 6.76 -39.03
N LYS A 37 37.16 6.64 -38.84
CA LYS A 37 36.23 7.76 -39.00
C LYS A 37 36.32 8.71 -37.81
N ARG A 38 36.57 9.99 -38.11
CA ARG A 38 36.80 11.05 -37.11
C ARG A 38 35.63 11.20 -36.11
N ASP A 39 34.41 11.21 -36.62
CA ASP A 39 33.22 11.46 -35.79
C ASP A 39 32.91 10.26 -34.90
N GLU A 40 33.09 9.03 -35.41
CA GLU A 40 32.98 7.80 -34.60
C GLU A 40 34.05 7.76 -33.51
N ARG A 41 35.29 8.13 -33.84
CA ARG A 41 36.39 8.25 -32.86
C ARG A 41 36.05 9.27 -31.78
N SER A 42 35.42 10.38 -32.14
CA SER A 42 34.98 11.41 -31.19
C SER A 42 33.85 10.90 -30.28
N ARG A 43 32.89 10.15 -30.83
CA ARG A 43 31.82 9.51 -30.04
C ARG A 43 32.38 8.50 -29.04
N VAL A 44 33.34 7.65 -29.45
CA VAL A 44 33.96 6.69 -28.54
C VAL A 44 34.77 7.38 -27.45
N ASN A 45 35.53 8.44 -27.76
CA ASN A 45 36.18 9.24 -26.72
C ASN A 45 35.18 9.86 -25.75
N PHE A 46 34.02 10.33 -26.22
CA PHE A 46 33.00 10.89 -25.35
C PHE A 46 32.45 9.85 -24.37
N ILE A 47 32.14 8.64 -24.85
CA ILE A 47 31.68 7.53 -24.00
C ILE A 47 32.77 7.12 -23.01
N LEU A 48 34.03 6.98 -23.46
CA LEU A 48 35.15 6.69 -22.56
C LEU A 48 35.30 7.75 -21.47
N ALA A 49 35.11 9.03 -21.80
CA ALA A 49 35.16 10.11 -20.84
C ALA A 49 34.05 10.00 -19.78
N GLN A 50 32.82 9.68 -20.17
CA GLN A 50 31.71 9.44 -19.24
C GLN A 50 31.97 8.24 -18.32
N LEU A 51 32.43 7.12 -18.88
CA LEU A 51 32.77 5.91 -18.10
C LEU A 51 33.89 6.15 -17.09
N TYR A 52 34.91 6.92 -17.47
CA TYR A 52 35.98 7.31 -16.55
C TYR A 52 35.50 8.28 -15.47
N GLN A 53 34.61 9.21 -15.82
CA GLN A 53 34.01 10.15 -14.87
C GLN A 53 33.15 9.42 -13.82
N GLU A 54 32.36 8.43 -14.23
CA GLU A 54 31.58 7.57 -13.31
C GLU A 54 32.46 6.74 -12.38
N GLN A 55 33.66 6.36 -12.84
CA GLN A 55 34.68 5.68 -12.03
C GLN A 55 35.49 6.65 -11.15
N ASN A 56 35.10 7.93 -11.08
CA ASN A 56 35.80 9.00 -10.37
C ASN A 56 37.26 9.22 -10.84
N ASN A 57 37.59 8.81 -12.07
CA ASN A 57 38.89 9.05 -12.68
C ASN A 57 38.84 10.33 -13.53
N ASP A 58 38.78 11.47 -12.85
CA ASP A 58 38.63 12.78 -13.48
C ASP A 58 39.77 13.09 -14.47
N THR A 59 41.01 12.67 -14.19
CA THR A 59 42.16 12.91 -15.08
C THR A 59 41.95 12.28 -16.45
N LYS A 60 41.62 10.98 -16.50
CA LYS A 60 41.38 10.29 -17.78
C LYS A 60 40.09 10.75 -18.46
N ALA A 61 39.06 11.07 -17.68
CA ALA A 61 37.84 11.66 -18.22
C ALA A 61 38.14 12.99 -18.92
N PHE A 62 38.95 13.85 -18.31
CA PHE A 62 39.36 15.13 -18.88
C PHE A 62 40.20 14.95 -20.17
N GLU A 63 41.13 13.99 -20.18
CA GLU A 63 41.92 13.65 -21.38
C GLU A 63 41.02 13.24 -22.55
N HIS A 64 40.06 12.35 -22.31
CA HIS A 64 39.14 11.89 -23.35
C HIS A 64 38.18 12.99 -23.80
N TYR A 65 37.59 13.80 -22.90
CA TYR A 65 36.79 14.96 -23.31
C TYR A 65 37.60 15.95 -24.13
N THR A 66 38.87 16.18 -23.78
CA THR A 66 39.79 17.01 -24.58
C THR A 66 40.02 16.42 -25.96
N ALA A 67 40.18 15.09 -26.07
CA ALA A 67 40.31 14.40 -27.35
C ALA A 67 39.05 14.54 -28.23
N VAL A 68 37.85 14.52 -27.63
CA VAL A 68 36.60 14.81 -28.35
C VAL A 68 36.66 16.20 -28.97
N VAL A 69 36.99 17.22 -28.18
CA VAL A 69 37.01 18.62 -28.64
C VAL A 69 38.07 18.84 -29.72
N LYS A 70 39.27 18.24 -29.59
CA LYS A 70 40.33 18.30 -30.61
C LYS A 70 39.95 17.58 -31.90
N GLY A 71 39.05 16.60 -31.83
CA GLY A 71 38.54 15.85 -32.98
C GLY A 71 37.60 16.63 -33.89
N ASN A 72 37.28 17.90 -33.60
CA ASN A 72 36.31 18.72 -34.34
C ASN A 72 34.96 18.00 -34.53
N PRO A 73 34.28 17.62 -33.43
CA PRO A 73 33.08 16.80 -33.47
C PRO A 73 31.88 17.61 -34.00
N PRO A 74 30.77 16.93 -34.35
CA PRO A 74 29.49 17.59 -34.54
C PRO A 74 29.13 18.49 -33.34
N TYR A 75 28.35 19.55 -33.59
CA TYR A 75 28.12 20.62 -32.61
C TYR A 75 27.66 20.09 -31.24
N GLU A 76 26.62 19.26 -31.21
CA GLU A 76 26.05 18.73 -29.96
C GLU A 76 27.05 17.91 -29.16
N LEU A 77 27.83 17.05 -29.83
CA LEU A 77 28.85 16.24 -29.18
C LEU A 77 29.97 17.14 -28.61
N GLY A 78 30.39 18.16 -29.35
CA GLY A 78 31.37 19.13 -28.88
C GLY A 78 30.84 20.02 -27.75
N PHE A 79 29.55 20.35 -27.76
CA PHE A 79 28.86 21.07 -26.69
C PHE A 79 28.85 20.24 -25.41
N HIS A 80 28.35 19.01 -25.46
CA HIS A 80 28.28 18.11 -24.30
C HIS A 80 29.66 17.75 -23.76
N ALA A 81 30.66 17.51 -24.63
CA ALA A 81 32.02 17.22 -24.19
C ALA A 81 32.60 18.36 -23.36
N ARG A 82 32.47 19.60 -23.83
CA ARG A 82 32.97 20.77 -23.09
C ARG A 82 32.17 21.04 -21.82
N LEU A 83 30.86 20.81 -21.85
CA LEU A 83 29.99 20.98 -20.68
C LEU A 83 30.42 20.02 -19.55
N ASN A 84 30.63 18.74 -19.88
CA ASN A 84 31.06 17.72 -18.93
C ASN A 84 32.53 17.86 -18.51
N MET A 85 33.40 18.38 -19.40
CA MET A 85 34.81 18.64 -19.09
C MET A 85 34.97 19.57 -17.87
N GLY A 86 34.03 20.49 -17.65
CA GLY A 86 33.98 21.32 -16.43
C GLY A 86 33.90 20.50 -15.13
N GLN A 87 33.20 19.36 -15.13
CA GLN A 87 33.03 18.50 -13.95
C GLN A 87 34.31 17.77 -13.53
N VAL A 88 35.21 17.54 -14.49
CA VAL A 88 36.41 16.72 -14.33
C VAL A 88 37.69 17.55 -14.41
N THR A 89 37.56 18.88 -14.49
CA THR A 89 38.71 19.78 -14.47
C THR A 89 39.31 19.83 -13.06
N ASN A 90 40.63 19.67 -12.95
CA ASN A 90 41.33 19.83 -11.68
C ASN A 90 41.26 21.27 -11.17
N LEU A 91 40.72 21.45 -9.96
CA LEU A 91 40.47 22.75 -9.32
C LEU A 91 41.55 23.17 -8.32
N ALA A 92 42.70 22.50 -8.27
CA ALA A 92 43.86 22.90 -7.46
C ALA A 92 44.30 24.36 -7.72
N ASN A 93 43.93 24.93 -8.88
CA ASN A 93 44.12 26.33 -9.21
C ASN A 93 42.76 27.07 -9.25
N ALA A 94 42.55 28.05 -8.35
CA ALA A 94 41.34 28.87 -8.29
C ALA A 94 41.02 29.62 -9.61
N GLY A 95 42.02 29.85 -10.46
CA GLY A 95 41.84 30.40 -11.81
C GLY A 95 41.05 29.49 -12.74
N ASN A 96 41.06 28.17 -12.52
CA ASN A 96 40.30 27.20 -13.33
C ASN A 96 38.79 27.33 -13.08
N THR A 97 38.36 27.53 -11.82
CA THR A 97 36.95 27.74 -11.48
C THR A 97 36.37 28.97 -12.20
N LYS A 98 37.10 30.09 -12.20
CA LYS A 98 36.68 31.31 -12.92
C LYS A 98 36.57 31.07 -14.43
N LYS A 99 37.51 30.32 -15.02
CA LYS A 99 37.47 29.97 -16.45
C LYS A 99 36.25 29.10 -16.80
N ILE A 100 35.94 28.11 -15.97
CA ILE A 100 34.76 27.24 -16.15
C ILE A 100 33.48 28.08 -16.09
N TYR A 101 33.35 28.97 -15.11
CA TYR A 101 32.18 29.86 -14.99
C TYR A 101 32.03 30.82 -16.17
N LYS A 102 33.14 31.41 -16.62
CA LYS A 102 33.16 32.24 -17.83
C LYS A 102 32.68 31.44 -19.04
N TYR A 103 33.05 30.17 -19.12
CA TYR A 103 32.62 29.27 -20.19
C TYR A 103 31.12 28.95 -20.12
N TYR A 104 30.59 28.53 -18.96
CA TYR A 104 29.14 28.28 -18.80
C TYR A 104 28.31 29.53 -19.12
N ASN A 105 28.74 30.70 -18.67
CA ASN A 105 28.07 31.96 -18.99
C ASN A 105 28.11 32.30 -20.48
N LYS A 106 29.18 31.93 -21.18
CA LYS A 106 29.24 32.07 -22.65
C LYS A 106 28.23 31.14 -23.32
N LEU A 107 28.10 29.90 -22.85
CA LEU A 107 27.10 28.96 -23.36
C LEU A 107 25.66 29.45 -23.15
N LEU A 108 25.36 29.99 -21.97
CA LEU A 108 24.03 30.53 -21.65
C LEU A 108 23.63 31.73 -22.52
N LYS A 109 24.61 32.52 -22.97
CA LYS A 109 24.40 33.71 -23.83
C LYS A 109 24.30 33.39 -25.32
N ASP A 110 24.77 32.22 -25.74
CA ASP A 110 24.74 31.82 -27.14
C ASP A 110 23.31 31.39 -27.52
N GLU A 111 22.71 32.08 -28.49
CA GLU A 111 21.33 31.82 -28.94
C GLU A 111 21.12 30.39 -29.43
N LYS A 112 22.17 29.74 -29.96
CA LYS A 112 22.13 28.34 -30.38
C LYS A 112 21.87 27.37 -29.23
N ASN A 113 22.12 27.79 -27.99
CA ASN A 113 21.94 26.98 -26.79
C ASN A 113 20.66 27.30 -26.01
N LYS A 114 19.74 28.08 -26.58
CA LYS A 114 18.49 28.46 -25.89
C LYS A 114 17.71 27.24 -25.39
N GLU A 115 17.69 26.17 -26.17
CA GLU A 115 17.04 24.89 -25.84
C GLU A 115 17.84 24.02 -24.85
N TYR A 116 19.11 24.35 -24.59
CA TYR A 116 20.01 23.60 -23.71
C TYR A 116 20.29 24.32 -22.38
N GLN A 117 19.65 25.46 -22.11
CA GLN A 117 19.88 26.23 -20.90
C GLN A 117 19.57 25.43 -19.62
N ASP A 118 18.57 24.56 -19.66
CA ASP A 118 18.23 23.64 -18.56
C ASP A 118 19.40 22.71 -18.22
N LYS A 119 20.03 22.11 -19.24
CA LYS A 119 21.22 21.26 -19.10
C LYS A 119 22.44 22.04 -18.61
N ILE A 120 22.63 23.27 -19.10
CA ILE A 120 23.76 24.11 -18.67
C ILE A 120 23.62 24.44 -17.18
N TYR A 121 22.44 24.89 -16.73
CA TYR A 121 22.20 25.15 -15.32
C TYR A 121 22.32 23.90 -14.44
N TYR A 122 21.84 22.75 -14.93
CA TYR A 122 22.00 21.47 -14.25
C TYR A 122 23.48 21.10 -14.05
N GLU A 123 24.30 21.24 -15.10
CA GLU A 123 25.73 20.96 -14.99
C GLU A 123 26.46 21.97 -14.10
N MET A 124 26.14 23.26 -14.20
CA MET A 124 26.64 24.25 -13.24
C MET A 124 26.29 23.87 -11.79
N ALA A 125 25.09 23.35 -11.56
CA ALA A 125 24.69 22.91 -10.22
C ALA A 125 25.48 21.69 -9.74
N ARG A 126 25.65 20.66 -10.59
CA ARG A 126 26.49 19.49 -10.28
C ARG A 126 27.92 19.90 -9.93
N PHE A 127 28.46 20.86 -10.66
CA PHE A 127 29.78 21.41 -10.40
C PHE A 127 29.84 22.02 -8.99
N GLU A 128 28.88 22.86 -8.62
CA GLU A 128 28.81 23.46 -7.28
C GLU A 128 28.59 22.45 -6.17
N LEU A 129 27.73 21.45 -6.39
CA LEU A 129 27.47 20.39 -5.42
C LEU A 129 28.72 19.54 -5.16
N LYS A 130 29.51 19.26 -6.20
CA LYS A 130 30.81 18.58 -6.07
C LYS A 130 31.80 19.37 -5.22
N GLN A 131 31.70 20.70 -5.20
CA GLN A 131 32.50 21.58 -4.33
C GLN A 131 31.92 21.75 -2.92
N GLY A 132 30.78 21.12 -2.60
CA GLY A 132 30.09 21.30 -1.32
C GLY A 132 29.23 22.56 -1.22
N ASN A 133 29.11 23.35 -2.30
CA ASN A 133 28.31 24.58 -2.34
C ASN A 133 26.81 24.29 -2.53
N ASN A 134 26.20 23.58 -1.58
CA ASN A 134 24.87 22.99 -1.71
C ASN A 134 23.77 24.01 -2.07
N GLN A 135 23.74 25.16 -1.39
CA GLN A 135 22.72 26.19 -1.63
C GLN A 135 22.83 26.80 -3.03
N LYS A 136 24.05 27.06 -3.49
CA LYS A 136 24.28 27.59 -4.83
C LYS A 136 23.93 26.55 -5.90
N GLY A 137 24.25 25.29 -5.66
CA GLY A 137 23.81 24.16 -6.47
C GLY A 137 22.28 24.10 -6.60
N LEU A 138 21.55 24.11 -5.47
CA LEU A 138 20.07 24.11 -5.46
C LEU A 138 19.46 25.34 -6.16
N SER A 139 20.08 26.51 -6.02
CA SER A 139 19.66 27.71 -6.75
C SER A 139 19.79 27.53 -8.27
N LEU A 140 20.87 26.91 -8.73
CA LEU A 140 21.09 26.60 -10.14
C LEU A 140 20.13 25.51 -10.65
N LEU A 141 19.82 24.49 -9.85
CA LEU A 141 18.80 23.48 -10.20
C LEU A 141 17.42 24.12 -10.33
N ASN A 142 17.06 25.05 -9.44
CA ASN A 142 15.84 25.83 -9.59
C ASN A 142 15.82 26.67 -10.88
N LYS A 143 16.96 27.24 -11.28
CA LYS A 143 17.07 27.92 -12.59
C LYS A 143 16.85 26.94 -13.74
N SER A 144 17.43 25.74 -13.67
CA SER A 144 17.22 24.66 -14.65
C SER A 144 15.72 24.33 -14.81
N LEU A 145 14.97 24.17 -13.71
CA LEU A 145 13.53 23.88 -13.74
C LEU A 145 12.66 25.01 -14.30
N ARG A 146 13.14 26.26 -14.26
CA ARG A 146 12.43 27.46 -14.75
C ARG A 146 12.63 27.71 -16.24
N VAL A 147 13.62 27.06 -16.86
CA VAL A 147 13.78 27.11 -18.31
C VAL A 147 12.54 26.45 -18.95
N LYS A 148 11.94 27.14 -19.93
CA LYS A 148 10.83 26.60 -20.71
C LYS A 148 11.36 25.50 -21.62
N SER A 149 11.28 24.26 -21.17
CA SER A 149 11.75 23.06 -21.85
C SER A 149 10.72 21.96 -21.67
N GLU A 150 10.37 21.29 -22.77
CA GLU A 150 9.49 20.11 -22.76
C GLU A 150 10.27 18.81 -22.45
N ASN A 151 11.55 18.93 -22.14
CA ASN A 151 12.42 17.80 -21.84
C ASN A 151 12.12 17.21 -20.45
N SER A 152 11.11 16.33 -20.39
CA SER A 152 10.71 15.63 -19.15
C SER A 152 11.88 14.87 -18.52
N ARG A 153 12.78 14.33 -19.34
CA ARG A 153 13.98 13.62 -18.87
C ARG A 153 14.89 14.54 -18.09
N GLN A 154 15.24 15.72 -18.64
CA GLN A 154 16.08 16.69 -17.93
C GLN A 154 15.39 17.19 -16.65
N ARG A 155 14.08 17.43 -16.68
CA ARG A 155 13.31 17.82 -15.49
C ARG A 155 13.38 16.75 -14.39
N SER A 156 13.21 15.47 -14.76
CA SER A 156 13.33 14.35 -13.82
C SER A 156 14.73 14.25 -13.22
N ALA A 157 15.78 14.41 -14.02
CA ALA A 157 17.17 14.41 -13.53
C ALA A 157 17.44 15.57 -12.57
N THR A 158 16.93 16.77 -12.89
CA THR A 158 17.05 17.94 -12.01
C THR A 158 16.33 17.71 -10.68
N HIS A 159 15.09 17.21 -10.68
CA HIS A 159 14.37 16.87 -9.44
C HIS A 159 15.08 15.77 -8.65
N LEU A 160 15.60 14.73 -9.30
CA LEU A 160 16.33 13.64 -8.64
C LEU A 160 17.56 14.17 -7.91
N LEU A 161 18.36 15.01 -8.57
CA LEU A 161 19.55 15.60 -7.96
C LEU A 161 19.19 16.54 -6.79
N MET A 162 18.08 17.27 -6.87
CA MET A 162 17.58 18.04 -5.73
C MET A 162 17.20 17.11 -4.57
N GLY A 163 16.45 16.04 -4.84
CA GLY A 163 16.03 15.05 -3.83
C GLY A 163 17.22 14.39 -3.13
N GLN A 164 18.22 13.95 -3.91
CA GLN A 164 19.49 13.42 -3.40
C GLN A 164 20.24 14.46 -2.57
N THR A 165 20.36 15.71 -3.05
CA THR A 165 21.04 16.78 -2.31
C THR A 165 20.36 17.05 -0.96
N TYR A 166 19.04 17.14 -0.93
CA TYR A 166 18.30 17.37 0.31
C TYR A 166 18.45 16.19 1.29
N TYR A 167 18.50 14.96 0.78
CA TYR A 167 18.67 13.77 1.60
C TYR A 167 20.12 13.64 2.12
N ASP A 168 21.09 13.56 1.21
CA ASP A 168 22.48 13.19 1.51
C ASP A 168 23.28 14.33 2.15
N LYS A 169 23.02 15.58 1.73
CA LYS A 169 23.85 16.73 2.11
C LYS A 169 23.21 17.62 3.16
N LEU A 170 21.88 17.78 3.10
CA LEU A 170 21.16 18.72 3.97
C LEU A 170 20.30 18.05 5.04
N GLN A 171 20.06 16.73 4.91
CA GLN A 171 19.20 15.97 5.82
C GLN A 171 17.78 16.56 5.97
N ASN A 172 17.31 17.26 4.93
CA ASN A 172 15.94 17.78 4.88
C ASN A 172 15.06 16.76 4.16
N TYR A 173 14.60 15.77 4.91
CA TYR A 173 13.88 14.61 4.37
C TYR A 173 12.52 14.98 3.77
N ARG A 174 11.84 16.01 4.32
CA ARG A 174 10.58 16.52 3.77
C ARG A 174 10.77 17.04 2.35
N MET A 175 11.80 17.86 2.13
CA MET A 175 12.12 18.34 0.79
C MET A 175 12.62 17.21 -0.10
N ALA A 176 13.43 16.29 0.43
CA ALA A 176 13.87 15.13 -0.32
C ALA A 176 12.68 14.33 -0.87
N ALA A 177 11.73 13.94 -0.01
CA ALA A 177 10.52 13.21 -0.42
C ALA A 177 9.73 13.95 -1.51
N ALA A 178 9.49 15.26 -1.34
CA ALA A 178 8.76 16.06 -2.33
C ALA A 178 9.47 16.11 -3.70
N TYR A 179 10.80 16.15 -3.71
CA TYR A 179 11.57 16.11 -4.94
C TYR A 179 11.60 14.71 -5.57
N TYR A 180 11.66 13.64 -4.78
CA TYR A 180 11.51 12.27 -5.29
C TYR A 180 10.12 12.02 -5.88
N ASP A 181 9.05 12.56 -5.26
CA ASP A 181 7.70 12.56 -5.84
C ASP A 181 7.67 13.22 -7.22
N SER A 182 8.25 14.42 -7.32
CA SER A 182 8.36 15.14 -8.59
C SER A 182 9.18 14.36 -9.62
N THR A 183 10.27 13.71 -9.20
CA THR A 183 11.08 12.86 -10.08
C THR A 183 10.25 11.76 -10.71
N VAL A 184 9.50 10.99 -9.91
CA VAL A 184 8.66 9.88 -10.40
C VAL A 184 7.57 10.36 -11.35
N MET A 185 7.06 11.58 -11.17
CA MET A 185 6.07 12.19 -12.07
C MET A 185 6.64 12.49 -13.47
N PHE A 186 7.89 12.95 -13.56
CA PHE A 186 8.50 13.34 -14.84
C PHE A 186 9.37 12.24 -15.46
N MET A 187 9.79 11.24 -14.69
CA MET A 187 10.62 10.14 -15.15
C MET A 187 9.77 9.13 -15.92
N ALA A 188 10.20 8.77 -17.13
CA ALA A 188 9.53 7.74 -17.91
C ALA A 188 9.60 6.38 -17.18
N ALA A 189 8.49 5.64 -17.16
CA ALA A 189 8.43 4.33 -16.52
C ALA A 189 9.36 3.28 -17.18
N THR A 190 9.73 3.50 -18.45
CA THR A 190 10.73 2.69 -19.17
C THR A 190 12.16 3.02 -18.79
N SER A 191 12.38 4.10 -18.02
CA SER A 191 13.71 4.44 -17.53
C SER A 191 14.21 3.33 -16.60
N PRO A 192 15.44 2.85 -16.80
CA PRO A 192 16.00 1.79 -15.94
C PRO A 192 16.11 2.17 -14.46
N ASP A 193 16.21 3.47 -14.15
CA ASP A 193 16.25 3.98 -12.77
C ASP A 193 14.87 4.16 -12.13
N TYR A 194 13.79 3.98 -12.88
CA TYR A 194 12.44 4.29 -12.43
C TYR A 194 12.02 3.46 -11.23
N ALA A 195 12.24 2.14 -11.27
CA ALA A 195 11.87 1.24 -10.17
C ALA A 195 12.57 1.64 -8.87
N TYR A 196 13.90 1.79 -8.92
CA TYR A 196 14.68 2.21 -7.75
C TYR A 196 14.27 3.59 -7.23
N THR A 197 14.05 4.55 -8.13
CA THR A 197 13.63 5.91 -7.77
C THR A 197 12.25 5.93 -7.13
N LYS A 198 11.32 5.12 -7.65
CA LYS A 198 9.97 4.97 -7.12
C LYS A 198 9.99 4.31 -5.73
N ASP A 199 10.76 3.24 -5.57
CA ASP A 199 10.92 2.58 -4.27
C ASP A 199 11.52 3.55 -3.24
N ARG A 200 12.56 4.30 -3.63
CA ARG A 200 13.16 5.34 -2.79
C ARG A 200 12.15 6.43 -2.43
N ARG A 201 11.29 6.85 -3.36
CA ARG A 201 10.19 7.78 -3.08
C ARG A 201 9.26 7.19 -2.02
N ASP A 202 8.79 5.96 -2.22
CA ASP A 202 7.79 5.32 -1.35
C ASP A 202 8.34 5.19 0.08
N ILE A 203 9.61 4.78 0.23
CA ILE A 203 10.34 4.75 1.51
C ILE A 203 10.40 6.16 2.14
N LEU A 204 10.78 7.18 1.37
CA LEU A 204 10.90 8.55 1.90
C LEU A 204 9.55 9.15 2.31
N ARG A 205 8.46 8.78 1.66
CA ARG A 205 7.11 9.20 2.06
C ARG A 205 6.72 8.61 3.41
N GLU A 206 6.97 7.32 3.60
CA GLU A 206 6.73 6.66 4.89
C GLU A 206 7.65 7.25 5.97
N PHE A 207 8.93 7.43 5.66
CA PHE A 207 9.89 8.09 6.52
C PHE A 207 9.42 9.47 7.00
N VAL A 208 8.98 10.33 6.07
CA VAL A 208 8.49 11.68 6.40
C VAL A 208 7.19 11.61 7.21
N THR A 209 6.34 10.61 6.97
CA THR A 209 5.14 10.39 7.77
C THR A 209 5.50 10.13 9.24
N GLN A 210 6.42 9.21 9.49
CA GLN A 210 6.87 8.89 10.85
C GLN A 210 7.60 10.07 11.52
N LEU A 211 8.46 10.77 10.77
CA LEU A 211 9.12 11.98 11.26
C LEU A 211 8.10 13.07 11.65
N THR A 212 7.07 13.27 10.84
CA THR A 212 6.02 14.26 11.10
C THR A 212 5.21 13.89 12.34
N ILE A 213 4.91 12.60 12.55
CA ILE A 213 4.26 12.14 13.77
C ILE A 213 5.11 12.48 14.98
N ILE A 214 6.41 12.13 14.97
CA ILE A 214 7.32 12.43 16.10
C ILE A 214 7.34 13.93 16.40
N GLU A 215 7.61 14.77 15.40
CA GLU A 215 7.70 16.23 15.58
C GLU A 215 6.38 16.84 16.07
N THR A 216 5.25 16.34 15.56
CA THR A 216 3.92 16.82 15.94
C THR A 216 3.57 16.42 17.37
N GLU A 217 3.72 15.14 17.71
CA GLU A 217 3.40 14.65 19.06
C GLU A 217 4.35 15.24 20.11
N ASP A 218 5.63 15.45 19.78
CA ASP A 218 6.58 16.18 20.63
C ASP A 218 6.12 17.60 20.93
N SER A 219 5.74 18.32 19.88
CA SER A 219 5.23 19.68 20.02
C SER A 219 3.96 19.70 20.85
N LEU A 220 3.02 18.78 20.60
CA LEU A 220 1.75 18.70 21.33
C LEU A 220 1.94 18.35 22.80
N GLN A 221 2.84 17.41 23.13
CA GLN A 221 3.15 17.05 24.52
C GLN A 221 3.89 18.17 25.26
N MET A 222 4.78 18.90 24.56
CA MET A 222 5.43 20.09 25.11
C MET A 222 4.39 21.18 25.43
N LEU A 223 3.43 21.41 24.53
CA LEU A 223 2.34 22.36 24.79
C LEU A 223 1.42 21.89 25.92
N ALA A 224 1.20 20.58 26.04
CA ALA A 224 0.41 20.00 27.12
C ALA A 224 1.06 20.17 28.50
N SER A 225 2.39 20.23 28.58
CA SER A 225 3.12 20.43 29.83
C SER A 225 3.26 21.89 30.25
N MET A 226 2.90 22.85 29.39
CA MET A 226 2.88 24.28 29.74
C MET A 226 1.74 24.61 30.70
N SER A 227 1.96 25.61 31.56
CA SER A 227 0.91 26.22 32.38
C SER A 227 -0.20 26.81 31.50
N GLU A 228 -1.40 27.00 32.04
CA GLU A 228 -2.51 27.57 31.28
C GLU A 228 -2.22 29.00 30.79
N SER A 229 -1.54 29.82 31.60
CA SER A 229 -1.17 31.19 31.19
C SER A 229 -0.14 31.16 30.07
N ASP A 230 0.93 30.38 30.22
CA ASP A 230 2.02 30.34 29.24
C ASP A 230 1.53 29.77 27.91
N LEU A 231 0.70 28.72 27.96
CA LEU A 231 0.10 28.17 26.75
C LEU A 231 -0.81 29.19 26.07
N SER A 232 -1.63 29.90 26.84
CA SER A 232 -2.51 30.95 26.32
C SER A 232 -1.70 32.02 25.58
N THR A 233 -0.65 32.55 26.21
CA THR A 233 0.24 33.56 25.61
C THR A 233 0.98 33.02 24.38
N TYR A 234 1.45 31.78 24.42
CA TYR A 234 2.09 31.12 23.29
C TYR A 234 1.14 31.03 22.09
N LEU A 235 -0.10 30.58 22.29
CA LEU A 235 -1.10 30.46 21.23
C LEU A 235 -1.52 31.83 20.68
N ASP A 236 -1.67 32.84 21.54
CA ASP A 236 -1.99 34.20 21.09
C ASP A 236 -0.89 34.75 20.17
N LYS A 237 0.38 34.55 20.56
CA LYS A 237 1.54 34.92 19.74
C LYS A 237 1.55 34.18 18.40
N LEU A 238 1.34 32.85 18.42
CA LEU A 238 1.32 32.02 17.21
C LEU A 238 0.23 32.49 16.23
N ILE A 239 -0.96 32.79 16.73
CA ILE A 239 -2.09 33.25 15.91
C ILE A 239 -1.80 34.64 15.33
N ALA A 240 -1.24 35.55 16.13
CA ALA A 240 -0.83 36.86 15.64
C ALA A 240 0.24 36.77 14.54
N GLU A 241 1.21 35.87 14.68
CA GLU A 241 2.22 35.59 13.65
C GLU A 241 1.61 34.98 12.38
N GLU A 242 0.67 34.03 12.52
CA GLU A 242 -0.07 33.43 11.39
C GLU A 242 -0.87 34.50 10.62
N GLN A 243 -1.59 35.37 11.33
CA GLN A 243 -2.35 36.47 10.75
C GLN A 243 -1.45 37.49 10.05
N ALA A 244 -0.37 37.93 10.70
CA ALA A 244 0.57 38.88 10.11
C ALA A 244 1.24 38.33 8.84
N LYS A 245 1.51 37.01 8.80
CA LYS A 245 2.04 36.35 7.62
C LYS A 245 1.02 36.32 6.47
N GLN A 246 -0.23 35.95 6.76
CA GLN A 246 -1.30 35.96 5.76
C GLN A 246 -1.52 37.36 5.17
N GLU A 247 -1.52 38.40 6.01
CA GLU A 247 -1.64 39.80 5.56
C GLU A 247 -0.47 40.21 4.66
N LYS A 248 0.77 39.84 5.00
CA LYS A 248 1.94 40.10 4.15
C LYS A 248 1.86 39.38 2.81
N GLU A 249 1.46 38.11 2.79
CA GLU A 249 1.32 37.34 1.56
C GLU A 249 0.22 37.90 0.65
N LEU A 250 -0.90 38.32 1.22
CA LEU A 250 -1.98 39.02 0.51
C LEU A 250 -1.48 40.35 -0.08
N ALA A 251 -0.76 41.15 0.70
CA ALA A 251 -0.19 42.41 0.22
C ALA A 251 0.87 42.22 -0.88
N GLU A 252 1.70 41.17 -0.79
CA GLU A 252 2.66 40.83 -1.84
C GLU A 252 1.97 40.34 -3.12
N GLN A 253 0.90 39.55 -3.01
CA GLN A 253 0.10 39.14 -4.16
C GLN A 253 -0.55 40.35 -4.84
N GLN A 254 -1.12 41.28 -4.06
CA GLN A 254 -1.66 42.54 -4.59
C GLN A 254 -0.59 43.34 -5.33
N LYS A 255 0.60 43.54 -4.74
CA LYS A 255 1.72 44.23 -5.41
C LYS A 255 2.15 43.54 -6.70
N LYS A 256 2.17 42.20 -6.76
CA LYS A 256 2.50 41.45 -7.99
C LYS A 256 1.43 41.62 -9.07
N LEU A 257 0.15 41.68 -8.68
CA LEU A 257 -0.96 41.90 -9.60
C LEU A 257 -0.97 43.34 -10.14
N GLU A 258 -0.72 44.34 -9.29
CA GLU A 258 -0.55 45.75 -9.68
C GLU A 258 0.65 45.91 -10.63
N GLN A 259 1.80 45.29 -10.31
CA GLN A 259 2.99 45.30 -11.17
C GLN A 259 2.77 44.64 -12.53
N GLN A 260 1.90 43.62 -12.61
CA GLN A 260 1.50 42.99 -13.87
C GLN A 260 0.54 43.88 -14.68
N GLN A 261 -0.23 44.74 -14.03
CA GLN A 261 -1.11 45.72 -14.69
C GLN A 261 -0.36 46.99 -15.14
N THR A 262 0.76 47.34 -14.50
CA THR A 262 1.57 48.51 -14.85
C THR A 262 2.70 48.24 -15.86
N GLN A 263 2.79 47.06 -16.48
CA GLN A 263 3.65 46.91 -17.67
C GLN A 263 3.05 47.70 -18.84
N PRO A 264 3.79 48.61 -19.50
CA PRO A 264 3.29 49.34 -20.65
C PRO A 264 2.90 48.37 -21.77
N GLN A 265 1.70 48.56 -22.33
CA GLN A 265 1.16 47.85 -23.48
C GLN A 265 1.87 48.25 -24.80
N ASP A 266 3.20 48.14 -24.88
CA ASP A 266 3.96 48.43 -26.12
C ASP A 266 4.17 47.19 -27.00
N ALA A 267 3.20 46.26 -27.04
CA ALA A 267 3.31 45.03 -27.85
C ALA A 267 2.07 44.66 -28.67
N PHE A 268 1.14 45.59 -28.94
CA PHE A 268 -0.01 45.28 -29.83
C PHE A 268 -0.35 46.32 -30.89
N LEU A 269 0.56 47.26 -31.19
CA LEU A 269 0.42 48.14 -32.34
C LEU A 269 1.75 48.23 -33.08
N VAL A 270 1.84 47.55 -34.24
CA VAL A 270 2.36 48.04 -35.54
C VAL A 270 2.50 46.85 -36.51
N ASN A 271 1.62 46.88 -37.52
CA ASN A 271 1.70 46.38 -38.91
C ASN A 271 2.12 44.94 -39.23
N ASP A 272 1.22 44.23 -39.94
CA ASP A 272 1.50 44.01 -41.36
C ASP A 272 0.22 44.10 -42.22
N THR A 273 0.45 44.62 -43.40
CA THR A 273 -0.43 45.04 -44.48
C THR A 273 -0.96 43.90 -45.35
N LYS A 274 -2.17 44.13 -45.88
CA LYS A 274 -2.74 43.71 -47.19
C LYS A 274 -3.94 42.74 -47.13
N GLY A 275 -5.08 43.30 -47.53
CA GLY A 275 -6.07 42.67 -48.42
C GLY A 275 -6.87 41.50 -47.85
N GLY A 276 -8.05 41.78 -47.29
CA GLY A 276 -9.03 40.74 -46.99
C GLY A 276 -10.13 41.24 -46.08
N GLN A 277 -11.30 41.49 -46.65
CA GLN A 277 -12.52 41.90 -45.96
C GLN A 277 -12.92 40.83 -44.92
N PRO A 278 -13.06 41.14 -43.61
CA PRO A 278 -13.56 40.18 -42.64
C PRO A 278 -15.07 40.37 -42.45
N THR A 279 -15.84 39.45 -43.04
CA THR A 279 -17.12 39.02 -42.46
C THR A 279 -16.81 37.92 -41.45
N GLY A 280 -17.33 38.03 -40.22
CA GLY A 280 -17.33 36.90 -39.28
C GLY A 280 -16.92 37.22 -37.85
N LYS A 281 -17.93 37.56 -37.02
CA LYS A 281 -18.06 37.29 -35.57
C LYS A 281 -16.81 36.81 -34.82
N THR A 282 -16.17 37.72 -34.08
CA THR A 282 -15.33 37.39 -32.93
C THR A 282 -16.21 37.36 -31.68
N GLY A 283 -16.70 36.18 -31.30
CA GLY A 283 -17.40 35.98 -30.02
C GLY A 283 -16.43 36.16 -28.86
N GLY A 284 -16.73 37.10 -27.96
CA GLY A 284 -16.00 37.28 -26.71
C GLY A 284 -16.02 35.99 -25.88
N SER A 285 -14.84 35.54 -25.46
CA SER A 285 -14.68 34.36 -24.61
C SER A 285 -15.54 34.50 -23.35
N TRP A 286 -16.38 33.50 -23.07
CA TRP A 286 -17.29 33.47 -21.91
C TRP A 286 -16.50 33.72 -20.61
N TYR A 287 -17.06 34.53 -19.71
CA TYR A 287 -16.40 35.07 -18.51
C TYR A 287 -15.57 34.04 -17.72
N PHE A 288 -16.06 32.80 -17.60
CA PHE A 288 -15.41 31.73 -16.83
C PHE A 288 -14.17 31.10 -17.50
N TYR A 289 -13.93 31.36 -18.78
CA TYR A 289 -12.71 30.92 -19.47
C TYR A 289 -11.56 31.93 -19.36
N ASN A 290 -11.83 33.13 -18.84
CA ASN A 290 -10.80 34.11 -18.53
C ASN A 290 -10.43 34.00 -17.05
N MET A 291 -9.32 33.33 -16.74
CA MET A 291 -8.84 33.15 -15.37
C MET A 291 -8.59 34.48 -14.64
N ALA A 292 -8.28 35.57 -15.35
CA ALA A 292 -8.13 36.89 -14.75
C ALA A 292 -9.49 37.48 -14.36
N SER A 293 -10.52 37.33 -15.20
CA SER A 293 -11.88 37.75 -14.88
C SER A 293 -12.48 36.93 -13.74
N VAL A 294 -12.21 35.61 -13.71
CA VAL A 294 -12.62 34.73 -12.59
C VAL A 294 -11.92 35.12 -11.30
N GLY A 295 -10.62 35.39 -11.32
CA GLY A 295 -9.88 35.86 -10.14
C GLY A 295 -10.39 37.22 -9.63
N ALA A 296 -10.66 38.17 -10.53
CA ALA A 296 -11.28 39.45 -10.18
C ALA A 296 -12.69 39.27 -9.61
N GLY A 297 -13.49 38.35 -10.18
CA GLY A 297 -14.81 38.00 -9.66
C GLY A 297 -14.77 37.35 -8.28
N GLN A 298 -13.78 36.50 -8.02
CA GLN A 298 -13.59 35.88 -6.71
C GLN A 298 -13.21 36.92 -5.65
N ASN A 299 -12.35 37.89 -6.00
CA ASN A 299 -12.01 39.01 -5.12
C ASN A 299 -13.22 39.91 -4.88
N GLU A 300 -14.00 40.23 -5.92
CA GLU A 300 -15.21 41.05 -5.78
C GLU A 300 -16.29 40.32 -4.96
N PHE A 301 -16.39 39.00 -5.13
CA PHE A 301 -17.28 38.16 -4.34
C PHE A 301 -16.86 38.14 -2.87
N ALA A 302 -15.58 37.91 -2.58
CA ALA A 302 -15.05 37.92 -1.22
C ALA A 302 -15.16 39.32 -0.58
N ARG A 303 -15.00 40.38 -1.37
CA ARG A 303 -15.18 41.77 -0.94
C ARG A 303 -16.63 42.08 -0.60
N THR A 304 -17.56 41.66 -1.46
CA THR A 304 -18.99 41.96 -1.31
C THR A 304 -19.65 41.07 -0.27
N TRP A 305 -19.26 39.80 -0.20
CA TRP A 305 -19.97 38.78 0.57
C TRP A 305 -19.13 38.18 1.70
N GLY A 306 -17.83 38.44 1.79
CA GLY A 306 -16.94 37.79 2.74
C GLY A 306 -16.72 36.30 2.43
N ASN A 307 -16.19 35.56 3.40
CA ASN A 307 -15.94 34.12 3.26
C ASN A 307 -17.25 33.34 3.50
N ARG A 308 -17.98 33.01 2.42
CA ARG A 308 -19.27 32.29 2.50
C ARG A 308 -19.06 30.77 2.40
N LYS A 309 -19.77 30.04 3.25
CA LYS A 309 -19.86 28.57 3.17
C LYS A 309 -20.66 28.18 1.92
N LEU A 310 -20.28 27.08 1.29
CA LEU A 310 -21.03 26.52 0.16
C LEU A 310 -22.32 25.86 0.67
N GLU A 311 -23.44 26.58 0.57
CA GLU A 311 -24.77 26.13 1.01
C GLU A 311 -25.87 26.89 0.27
N ASP A 312 -27.09 26.34 0.21
CA ASP A 312 -28.24 27.01 -0.42
C ASP A 312 -28.58 28.31 0.31
N ASN A 313 -29.04 29.32 -0.44
CA ASN A 313 -29.29 30.68 0.09
C ASN A 313 -28.06 31.34 0.74
N TRP A 314 -26.84 31.03 0.25
CA TRP A 314 -25.57 31.58 0.77
C TRP A 314 -25.51 33.13 0.82
N ARG A 315 -26.36 33.82 0.04
CA ARG A 315 -26.49 35.29 0.03
C ARG A 315 -27.11 35.86 1.31
N ARG A 316 -27.76 35.03 2.16
CA ARG A 316 -28.35 35.48 3.43
C ARG A 316 -27.37 35.24 4.58
N ALA A 317 -26.94 36.33 5.23
CA ALA A 317 -26.00 36.27 6.35
C ALA A 317 -26.64 35.77 7.66
N ASN A 318 -27.91 36.07 7.89
CA ASN A 318 -28.70 35.57 9.01
C ASN A 318 -29.85 34.71 8.48
N LYS A 319 -29.81 33.42 8.79
CA LYS A 319 -30.94 32.50 8.60
C LYS A 319 -31.53 32.27 9.98
N THR A 320 -32.45 33.14 10.39
CA THR A 320 -33.22 32.91 11.62
C THR A 320 -33.91 31.56 11.48
N ALA A 321 -33.62 30.64 12.40
CA ALA A 321 -34.14 29.28 12.40
C ALA A 321 -35.66 29.31 12.50
N ASN A 322 -36.34 28.81 11.46
CA ASN A 322 -37.61 28.10 11.55
C ASN A 322 -37.82 27.30 10.25
N THR A 323 -37.59 26.00 10.34
CA THR A 323 -38.07 24.93 9.45
C THR A 323 -39.58 24.67 9.68
N PRO A 324 -40.33 23.87 8.87
CA PRO A 324 -39.97 23.11 7.65
C PRO A 324 -40.98 23.17 6.47
N VAL A 325 -40.49 22.81 5.26
CA VAL A 325 -41.12 22.02 4.16
C VAL A 325 -42.58 22.31 3.71
N ALA A 326 -42.76 22.69 2.42
CA ALA A 326 -43.50 21.91 1.38
C ALA A 326 -43.89 22.75 0.13
N GLN A 327 -43.67 22.13 -1.03
CA GLN A 327 -44.40 22.20 -2.32
C GLN A 327 -44.55 23.49 -3.17
N GLU A 328 -44.00 23.36 -4.38
CA GLU A 328 -44.63 23.53 -5.71
C GLU A 328 -45.53 24.72 -6.03
N GLY A 329 -45.14 25.42 -7.12
CA GLY A 329 -46.06 25.93 -8.13
C GLY A 329 -46.52 27.37 -7.92
N GLY A 330 -46.20 28.24 -8.89
CA GLY A 330 -46.85 29.55 -8.99
C GLY A 330 -45.90 30.64 -9.41
N THR A 331 -45.85 30.89 -10.71
CA THR A 331 -45.44 32.19 -11.28
C THR A 331 -46.35 33.29 -10.75
N GLU A 332 -45.83 34.17 -9.91
CA GLU A 332 -46.37 35.52 -9.76
C GLU A 332 -45.22 36.53 -9.69
N ALA A 333 -45.27 37.45 -10.65
CA ALA A 333 -44.46 38.65 -10.70
C ALA A 333 -44.90 39.58 -9.55
N GLY A 334 -44.25 39.45 -8.41
CA GLY A 334 -44.24 40.45 -7.35
C GLY A 334 -42.95 41.25 -7.43
N GLU A 335 -43.08 42.56 -7.61
CA GLU A 335 -41.99 43.54 -7.64
C GLU A 335 -41.02 43.32 -6.47
N ALA A 336 -39.89 42.68 -6.74
CA ALA A 336 -38.74 42.75 -5.87
C ALA A 336 -38.24 44.19 -5.94
N LYS A 337 -38.63 45.00 -4.94
CA LYS A 337 -37.93 46.22 -4.57
C LYS A 337 -36.44 45.96 -4.73
N LYS A 338 -35.78 46.78 -5.53
CA LYS A 338 -34.33 46.91 -5.51
C LYS A 338 -33.94 47.19 -4.05
N ASP A 339 -33.57 46.14 -3.32
CA ASP A 339 -32.54 46.27 -2.31
C ASP A 339 -31.27 46.59 -3.10
N SER A 340 -31.13 47.86 -3.44
CA SER A 340 -29.83 48.50 -3.45
C SER A 340 -29.25 48.29 -2.06
N ALA A 341 -28.69 47.10 -1.84
CA ALA A 341 -27.70 46.91 -0.80
C ALA A 341 -26.56 47.86 -1.19
N ALA A 342 -26.65 49.09 -0.68
CA ALA A 342 -25.48 49.87 -0.40
C ALA A 342 -24.51 48.90 0.28
N THR A 343 -23.39 48.63 -0.39
CA THR A 343 -22.26 47.95 0.21
C THR A 343 -21.86 48.83 1.39
N GLN A 344 -22.43 48.55 2.57
CA GLN A 344 -21.93 49.13 3.80
C GLN A 344 -20.54 48.54 3.96
N GLU A 345 -19.53 49.34 3.61
CA GLU A 345 -18.16 49.08 4.01
C GLU A 345 -18.20 48.80 5.50
N LEU A 346 -17.79 47.58 5.88
CA LEU A 346 -17.67 47.21 7.29
C LEU A 346 -16.85 48.29 7.98
N THR A 347 -17.36 48.84 9.07
CA THR A 347 -16.59 49.81 9.84
C THR A 347 -15.30 49.14 10.34
N GLU A 348 -14.24 49.93 10.56
CA GLU A 348 -12.98 49.41 11.10
C GLU A 348 -13.20 48.59 12.39
N GLU A 349 -14.19 48.99 13.19
CA GLU A 349 -14.61 48.31 14.41
C GLU A 349 -15.23 46.93 14.15
N GLN A 350 -16.04 46.78 13.10
CA GLN A 350 -16.61 45.49 12.69
C GLN A 350 -15.55 44.55 12.12
N ILE A 351 -14.57 45.07 11.37
CA ILE A 351 -13.43 44.31 10.85
C ILE A 351 -12.55 43.82 12.02
N ALA A 352 -12.26 44.69 12.99
CA ALA A 352 -11.51 44.35 14.20
C ALA A 352 -12.23 43.26 15.02
N ALA A 353 -13.54 43.37 15.21
CA ALA A 353 -14.34 42.39 15.93
C ALA A 353 -14.35 41.01 15.23
N GLN A 354 -14.44 40.98 13.89
CA GLN A 354 -14.34 39.73 13.13
C GLN A 354 -12.96 39.08 13.24
N LYS A 355 -11.87 39.86 13.16
CA LYS A 355 -10.50 39.36 13.35
C LYS A 355 -10.30 38.78 14.75
N ALA A 356 -10.80 39.47 15.79
CA ALA A 356 -10.73 39.01 17.17
C ALA A 356 -11.49 37.68 17.37
N LYS A 357 -12.71 37.57 16.81
CA LYS A 357 -13.48 36.33 16.86
C LYS A 357 -12.76 35.17 16.14
N ALA A 358 -12.23 35.43 14.94
CA ALA A 358 -11.47 34.42 14.19
C ALA A 358 -10.22 33.94 14.97
N ALA A 359 -9.53 34.84 15.67
CA ALA A 359 -8.41 34.49 16.55
C ALA A 359 -8.87 33.62 17.73
N ALA A 360 -9.98 33.98 18.39
CA ALA A 360 -10.54 33.19 19.49
C ALA A 360 -10.97 31.78 19.06
N ASP A 361 -11.69 31.67 17.93
CA ASP A 361 -12.12 30.38 17.36
C ASP A 361 -10.89 29.52 16.98
N ARG A 362 -9.87 30.14 16.40
CA ARG A 362 -8.59 29.49 16.06
C ARG A 362 -7.88 28.97 17.31
N LYS A 363 -7.83 29.76 18.39
CA LYS A 363 -7.23 29.37 19.67
C LYS A 363 -7.96 28.18 20.30
N ALA A 364 -9.30 28.21 20.32
CA ALA A 364 -10.11 27.10 20.82
C ALA A 364 -9.87 25.82 20.01
N ALA A 365 -9.78 25.93 18.67
CA ALA A 365 -9.47 24.79 17.81
C ALA A 365 -8.07 24.21 18.08
N LEU A 366 -7.05 25.05 18.32
CA LEU A 366 -5.71 24.59 18.69
C LEU A 366 -5.69 23.91 20.06
N MET A 367 -6.34 24.52 21.06
CA MET A 367 -6.48 23.95 22.41
C MET A 367 -7.11 22.56 22.39
N SER A 368 -8.13 22.34 21.56
CA SER A 368 -8.82 21.04 21.46
C SER A 368 -7.93 19.89 20.96
N ARG A 369 -6.79 20.19 20.31
CA ARG A 369 -5.85 19.20 19.78
C ARG A 369 -4.72 18.87 20.74
N ILE A 370 -4.55 19.64 21.83
CA ILE A 370 -3.47 19.45 22.78
C ILE A 370 -3.86 18.33 23.76
N PRO A 371 -3.09 17.23 23.84
CA PRO A 371 -3.42 16.09 24.68
C PRO A 371 -3.16 16.42 26.16
N ARG A 372 -4.16 16.90 26.90
CA ARG A 372 -4.01 17.23 28.32
C ARG A 372 -4.56 16.16 29.26
N GLY A 373 -5.53 15.38 28.80
CA GLY A 373 -6.06 14.27 29.58
C GLY A 373 -5.06 13.11 29.67
N LYS A 374 -5.07 12.36 30.78
CA LYS A 374 -4.20 11.18 30.98
C LYS A 374 -4.29 10.17 29.82
N GLU A 375 -5.50 9.89 29.35
CA GLU A 375 -5.72 8.98 28.22
C GLU A 375 -5.23 9.56 26.90
N GLN A 376 -5.42 10.87 26.67
CA GLN A 376 -4.94 11.56 25.47
C GLN A 376 -3.41 11.59 25.42
N LEU A 377 -2.76 11.81 26.55
CA LEU A 377 -1.30 11.75 26.69
C LEU A 377 -0.77 10.33 26.48
N ALA A 378 -1.46 9.31 26.99
CA ALA A 378 -1.10 7.92 26.75
C ALA A 378 -1.19 7.58 25.25
N ALA A 379 -2.28 7.96 24.58
CA ALA A 379 -2.44 7.76 23.14
C ALA A 379 -1.42 8.54 22.29
N SER A 380 -1.10 9.78 22.67
CA SER A 380 -0.03 10.58 22.04
C SER A 380 1.33 9.91 22.22
N THR A 381 1.62 9.41 23.43
CA THR A 381 2.84 8.68 23.76
C THR A 381 2.97 7.38 22.96
N GLU A 382 1.87 6.64 22.80
CA GLU A 382 1.83 5.42 21.99
C GLU A 382 2.12 5.70 20.51
N ARG A 383 1.51 6.75 19.92
CA ARG A 383 1.81 7.18 18.54
C ARG A 383 3.29 7.47 18.35
N LEU A 384 3.87 8.17 19.31
CA LEU A 384 5.27 8.56 19.27
C LEU A 384 6.20 7.34 19.43
N GLN A 385 5.91 6.42 20.36
CA GLN A 385 6.63 5.15 20.50
C GLN A 385 6.63 4.34 19.20
N ASN A 386 5.45 4.17 18.61
CA ASN A 386 5.28 3.47 17.34
C ASN A 386 6.05 4.15 16.20
N ALA A 387 6.03 5.49 16.16
CA ALA A 387 6.73 6.25 15.12
C ALA A 387 8.25 6.16 15.23
N TYR A 388 8.83 6.26 16.43
CA TYR A 388 10.28 6.03 16.60
C TYR A 388 10.69 4.60 16.24
N PHE A 389 9.89 3.61 16.63
CA PHE A 389 10.15 2.22 16.28
C PHE A 389 10.12 2.00 14.76
N ALA A 390 9.09 2.52 14.08
CA ALA A 390 8.99 2.48 12.63
C ALA A 390 10.16 3.20 11.96
N LEU A 391 10.50 4.42 12.41
CA LEU A 391 11.58 5.22 11.86
C LEU A 391 12.95 4.51 11.98
N GLY A 392 13.24 3.89 13.12
CA GLY A 392 14.46 3.10 13.32
C GLY A 392 14.54 1.90 12.36
N ASN A 393 13.41 1.24 12.10
CA ASN A 393 13.34 0.15 11.12
C ASN A 393 13.54 0.64 9.69
N ILE A 394 12.92 1.76 9.30
CA ILE A 394 13.10 2.36 7.96
C ILE A 394 14.57 2.70 7.75
N TYR A 395 15.22 3.34 8.73
CA TYR A 395 16.65 3.62 8.66
C TYR A 395 17.48 2.35 8.45
N ASN A 396 17.21 1.28 9.20
CA ASN A 396 18.01 0.06 9.17
C ASN A 396 17.76 -0.78 7.92
N LEU A 397 16.51 -1.11 7.66
CA LEU A 397 16.09 -2.14 6.71
C LEU A 397 15.89 -1.59 5.30
N GLU A 398 15.40 -0.35 5.18
CA GLU A 398 15.00 0.24 3.90
C GLU A 398 16.04 1.23 3.36
N LEU A 399 16.66 2.02 4.25
CA LEU A 399 17.65 3.02 3.89
C LEU A 399 19.10 2.53 4.06
N ASN A 400 19.32 1.41 4.76
CA ASN A 400 20.64 0.86 5.09
C ASN A 400 21.57 1.90 5.76
N GLU A 401 21.03 2.64 6.73
CA GLU A 401 21.71 3.66 7.52
C GLU A 401 21.85 3.22 8.99
N PRO A 402 22.74 2.25 9.29
CA PRO A 402 22.82 1.61 10.60
C PRO A 402 23.10 2.60 11.73
N LYS A 403 23.92 3.63 11.50
CA LYS A 403 24.21 4.64 12.52
C LYS A 403 22.95 5.41 12.96
N ARG A 404 22.14 5.87 12.00
CA ARG A 404 20.91 6.62 12.30
C ARG A 404 19.82 5.72 12.88
N ALA A 405 19.75 4.47 12.43
CA ALA A 405 18.89 3.47 13.04
C ALA A 405 19.24 3.27 14.52
N THR A 406 20.52 3.09 14.85
CA THR A 406 21.01 2.97 16.23
C THR A 406 20.63 4.19 17.06
N GLU A 407 20.95 5.41 16.60
CA GLU A 407 20.62 6.64 17.31
C GLU A 407 19.10 6.77 17.56
N THR A 408 18.27 6.35 16.60
CA THR A 408 16.80 6.40 16.71
C THR A 408 16.27 5.38 17.71
N PHE A 409 16.78 4.15 17.67
CA PHE A 409 16.40 3.10 18.61
C PHE A 409 16.87 3.37 20.04
N GLU A 410 18.07 3.93 20.22
CA GLU A 410 18.57 4.31 21.54
C GLU A 410 17.75 5.46 22.14
N LYS A 411 17.37 6.46 21.34
CA LYS A 411 16.44 7.52 21.77
C LYS A 411 15.08 6.96 22.17
N LEU A 412 14.54 6.00 21.41
CA LEU A 412 13.29 5.32 21.75
C LEU A 412 13.38 4.66 23.12
N LEU A 413 14.44 3.90 23.38
CA LEU A 413 14.63 3.17 24.64
C LEU A 413 14.92 4.10 25.82
N GLN A 414 15.67 5.18 25.59
CA GLN A 414 15.96 6.19 26.61
C GLN A 414 14.67 6.88 27.06
N ARG A 415 13.80 7.22 26.10
CA ARG A 415 12.56 7.94 26.39
C ARG A 415 11.43 7.03 26.88
N PHE A 416 11.40 5.78 26.40
CA PHE A 416 10.39 4.78 26.73
C PHE A 416 11.05 3.46 27.18
N PRO A 417 11.62 3.43 28.40
CA PRO A 417 12.32 2.24 28.91
C PRO A 417 11.41 1.02 29.10
N ALA A 418 10.09 1.22 29.14
CA ALA A 418 9.07 0.17 29.21
C ALA A 418 8.36 -0.07 27.85
N HIS A 419 9.03 0.25 26.72
CA HIS A 419 8.46 0.07 25.39
C HIS A 419 8.02 -1.39 25.15
N PRO A 420 6.80 -1.65 24.61
CA PRO A 420 6.29 -3.01 24.42
C PRO A 420 7.19 -3.91 23.54
N LYS A 421 7.92 -3.30 22.60
CA LYS A 421 8.84 -3.99 21.68
C LYS A 421 10.31 -3.88 22.07
N LYS A 422 10.61 -3.62 23.34
CA LYS A 422 12.00 -3.42 23.83
C LYS A 422 12.95 -4.54 23.42
N VAL A 423 12.53 -5.80 23.53
CA VAL A 423 13.35 -6.96 23.12
C VAL A 423 13.63 -6.98 21.62
N GLU A 424 12.66 -6.59 20.79
CA GLU A 424 12.83 -6.48 19.33
C GLU A 424 13.85 -5.39 19.00
N VAL A 425 13.77 -4.24 19.67
CA VAL A 425 14.71 -3.12 19.50
C VAL A 425 16.12 -3.53 19.91
N TYR A 426 16.29 -4.20 21.06
CA TYR A 426 17.60 -4.72 21.48
C TYR A 426 18.16 -5.71 20.46
N TYR A 427 17.32 -6.59 19.90
CA TYR A 427 17.77 -7.53 18.89
C TYR A 427 18.18 -6.83 17.59
N SER A 428 17.43 -5.83 17.14
CA SER A 428 17.80 -4.98 16.00
C SER A 428 19.16 -4.30 16.23
N LEU A 429 19.37 -3.71 17.42
CA LEU A 429 20.65 -3.11 17.80
C LEU A 429 21.79 -4.14 17.80
N TYR A 430 21.57 -5.32 18.39
CA TYR A 430 22.54 -6.42 18.35
C TYR A 430 22.95 -6.78 16.91
N LEU A 431 21.98 -6.92 15.99
CA LEU A 431 22.25 -7.25 14.59
C LEU A 431 23.04 -6.13 13.89
N ILE A 432 22.65 -4.87 14.11
CA ILE A 432 23.36 -3.71 13.56
C ILE A 432 24.82 -3.72 14.01
N PHE A 433 25.07 -3.83 15.32
CA PHE A 433 26.43 -3.82 15.87
C PHE A 433 27.25 -5.04 15.46
N THR A 434 26.62 -6.21 15.29
CA THR A 434 27.30 -7.40 14.77
C THR A 434 27.77 -7.18 13.32
N LYS A 435 26.97 -6.53 12.49
CA LYS A 435 27.32 -6.21 11.09
C LYS A 435 28.47 -5.19 11.00
N LEU A 436 28.64 -4.34 12.01
CA LEU A 436 29.70 -3.32 12.07
C LEU A 436 31.09 -3.87 12.49
N LYS A 437 31.25 -5.19 12.62
CA LYS A 437 32.49 -5.94 12.95
C LYS A 437 33.06 -5.61 14.34
N ASP A 438 32.66 -6.40 15.33
CA ASP A 438 33.19 -6.44 16.71
C ASP A 438 32.98 -5.16 17.53
N ASP A 439 31.88 -4.46 17.30
CA ASP A 439 31.46 -3.38 18.21
C ASP A 439 31.08 -3.98 19.58
N PRO A 440 31.68 -3.51 20.70
CA PRO A 440 31.40 -4.03 22.04
C PRO A 440 29.92 -3.90 22.43
N ASN A 441 29.17 -3.01 21.79
CA ASN A 441 27.73 -2.88 22.00
C ASN A 441 26.95 -4.13 21.56
N ALA A 442 27.46 -4.94 20.62
CA ALA A 442 26.82 -6.20 20.27
C ALA A 442 26.75 -7.13 21.50
N ALA A 443 27.86 -7.27 22.23
CA ALA A 443 27.90 -8.07 23.45
C ALA A 443 26.96 -7.52 24.54
N LYS A 444 26.91 -6.19 24.69
CA LYS A 444 25.99 -5.49 25.60
C LYS A 444 24.53 -5.83 25.30
N TYR A 445 24.06 -5.62 24.06
CA TYR A 445 22.65 -5.87 23.72
C TYR A 445 22.31 -7.37 23.76
N ARG A 446 23.25 -8.24 23.39
CA ARG A 446 23.09 -9.70 23.58
C ARG A 446 22.85 -10.04 25.06
N ALA A 447 23.67 -9.51 25.96
CA ALA A 447 23.53 -9.74 27.40
C ALA A 447 22.18 -9.25 27.92
N LEU A 448 21.76 -8.03 27.55
CA LEU A 448 20.47 -7.46 27.92
C LEU A 448 19.28 -8.31 27.47
N ILE A 449 19.32 -8.87 26.25
CA ILE A 449 18.24 -9.74 25.75
C ILE A 449 18.15 -11.02 26.59
N ILE A 450 19.29 -11.64 26.90
CA ILE A 450 19.33 -12.89 27.66
C ILE A 450 18.92 -12.67 29.12
N SER A 451 19.34 -11.56 29.75
CA SER A 451 19.05 -11.28 31.16
C SER A 451 17.64 -10.75 31.40
N GLU A 452 17.17 -9.79 30.59
CA GLU A 452 15.85 -9.17 30.78
C GLU A 452 14.72 -9.96 30.12
N PHE A 453 15.00 -10.71 29.04
CA PHE A 453 13.99 -11.43 28.25
C PHE A 453 14.33 -12.92 28.02
N PRO A 454 14.65 -13.71 29.07
CA PRO A 454 15.18 -15.07 28.93
C PRO A 454 14.22 -16.04 28.22
N THR A 455 12.91 -15.78 28.26
CA THR A 455 11.88 -16.61 27.63
C THR A 455 11.61 -16.23 26.17
N SER A 456 12.13 -15.08 25.71
CA SER A 456 11.91 -14.59 24.35
C SER A 456 12.58 -15.49 23.31
N THR A 457 12.01 -15.54 22.11
CA THR A 457 12.62 -16.23 20.96
C THR A 457 14.02 -15.69 20.66
N TYR A 458 14.23 -14.37 20.85
CA TYR A 458 15.53 -13.72 20.67
C TYR A 458 16.59 -14.24 21.65
N ALA A 459 16.27 -14.33 22.95
CA ALA A 459 17.20 -14.87 23.95
C ALA A 459 17.54 -16.34 23.67
N LYS A 460 16.54 -17.15 23.29
CA LYS A 460 16.75 -18.56 22.92
C LYS A 460 17.66 -18.70 21.70
N LEU A 461 17.47 -17.86 20.68
CA LEU A 461 18.31 -17.83 19.48
C LEU A 461 19.75 -17.42 19.79
N LEU A 462 19.94 -16.44 20.67
CA LEU A 462 21.27 -15.94 21.04
C LEU A 462 22.03 -16.88 21.98
N SER A 463 21.33 -17.69 22.76
CA SER A 463 21.90 -18.70 23.65
C SER A 463 22.15 -20.04 22.95
N ASN A 464 21.37 -20.39 21.94
CA ASN A 464 21.53 -21.62 21.17
C ASN A 464 21.49 -21.32 19.65
N PRO A 465 22.65 -21.36 18.96
CA PRO A 465 22.74 -21.19 17.51
C PRO A 465 21.88 -22.17 16.69
N ASN A 466 21.58 -23.36 17.23
CA ASN A 466 20.76 -24.38 16.59
C ASN A 466 19.26 -24.28 16.94
N TYR A 467 18.85 -23.29 17.73
CA TYR A 467 17.48 -23.19 18.24
C TYR A 467 16.42 -23.29 17.15
N LEU A 468 16.62 -22.62 16.00
CA LEU A 468 15.67 -22.67 14.88
C LEU A 468 15.54 -24.10 14.33
N LYS A 469 16.65 -24.80 14.13
CA LYS A 469 16.65 -26.18 13.62
C LYS A 469 15.99 -27.14 14.61
N GLU A 470 16.31 -27.02 15.90
CA GLU A 470 15.67 -27.82 16.94
C GLU A 470 14.17 -27.53 17.09
N ASN A 471 13.77 -26.27 16.98
CA ASN A 471 12.36 -25.86 17.04
C ASN A 471 11.58 -26.41 15.84
N LEU A 472 12.15 -26.38 14.63
CA LEU A 472 11.55 -26.99 13.45
C LEU A 472 11.28 -28.48 13.65
N VAL A 473 12.26 -29.25 14.13
CA VAL A 473 12.09 -30.70 14.41
C VAL A 473 11.03 -30.93 15.49
N LYS A 474 10.99 -30.09 16.53
CA LYS A 474 9.97 -30.16 17.59
C LYS A 474 8.56 -29.83 17.05
N ASN A 475 8.44 -28.88 16.14
CA ASN A 475 7.16 -28.52 15.53
C ASN A 475 6.66 -29.60 14.58
N GLU A 476 7.55 -30.22 13.81
CA GLU A 476 7.22 -31.38 12.97
C GLU A 476 6.70 -32.54 13.83
N ALA A 477 7.41 -32.91 14.89
CA ALA A 477 6.94 -33.93 15.83
C ALA A 477 5.59 -33.58 16.48
N ALA A 478 5.37 -32.30 16.83
CA ALA A 478 4.08 -31.85 17.39
C ALA A 478 2.93 -31.98 16.37
N ARG A 479 3.18 -31.71 15.09
CA ARG A 479 2.21 -31.86 13.99
C ARG A 479 1.88 -33.32 13.72
N ASP A 480 2.87 -34.20 13.66
CA ASP A 480 2.64 -35.65 13.46
C ASP A 480 1.78 -36.25 14.59
N LEU A 481 2.03 -35.83 15.82
CA LEU A 481 1.23 -36.25 16.98
C LEU A 481 -0.16 -35.60 16.99
N PHE A 482 -0.30 -34.36 16.51
CA PHE A 482 -1.60 -33.72 16.30
C PHE A 482 -2.43 -34.48 15.26
N ASP A 483 -1.85 -34.85 14.12
CA ASP A 483 -2.52 -35.62 13.07
C ASP A 483 -2.98 -36.97 13.61
N SER A 484 -2.13 -37.63 14.40
CA SER A 484 -2.48 -38.87 15.10
C SER A 484 -3.66 -38.67 16.08
N ALA A 485 -3.67 -37.57 16.83
CA ALA A 485 -4.77 -37.23 17.74
C ALA A 485 -6.07 -36.92 16.99
N TYR A 486 -5.97 -36.25 15.84
CA TYR A 486 -7.10 -35.94 14.99
C TYR A 486 -7.71 -37.20 14.37
N VAL A 487 -6.88 -38.14 13.88
CA VAL A 487 -7.34 -39.45 13.40
C VAL A 487 -8.05 -40.23 14.51
N LEU A 488 -7.56 -40.19 15.76
CA LEU A 488 -8.23 -40.80 16.91
C LEU A 488 -9.59 -40.15 17.18
N TYR A 489 -9.68 -38.82 17.09
CA TYR A 489 -10.93 -38.08 17.20
C TYR A 489 -11.92 -38.46 16.10
N GLU A 490 -11.50 -38.55 14.83
CA GLU A 490 -12.35 -38.95 13.70
C GLU A 490 -12.87 -40.38 13.84
N LYS A 491 -12.05 -41.29 14.39
CA LYS A 491 -12.44 -42.68 14.70
C LYS A 491 -13.30 -42.81 15.96
N GLY A 492 -13.64 -41.71 16.63
CA GLY A 492 -14.45 -41.69 17.85
C GLY A 492 -13.71 -42.11 19.13
N ASN A 493 -12.39 -42.28 19.08
CA ASN A 493 -11.58 -42.64 20.25
C ASN A 493 -11.16 -41.40 21.04
N TYR A 494 -12.15 -40.72 21.61
CA TYR A 494 -11.98 -39.44 22.29
C TYR A 494 -11.07 -39.47 23.53
N PRO A 495 -11.07 -40.50 24.41
CA PRO A 495 -10.15 -40.56 25.54
C PRO A 495 -8.68 -40.61 25.10
N ARG A 496 -8.33 -41.39 24.08
CA ARG A 496 -6.95 -41.44 23.57
C ARG A 496 -6.56 -40.14 22.87
N ALA A 497 -7.48 -39.55 22.09
CA ALA A 497 -7.24 -38.24 21.47
C ALA A 497 -6.96 -37.16 22.54
N ARG A 498 -7.75 -37.11 23.61
CA ARG A 498 -7.57 -36.17 24.75
C ARG A 498 -6.18 -36.32 25.38
N ASN A 499 -5.79 -37.55 25.72
CA ASN A 499 -4.51 -37.82 26.35
C ASN A 499 -3.33 -37.45 25.44
N LEU A 500 -3.46 -37.72 24.13
CA LEU A 500 -2.42 -37.38 23.18
C LEU A 500 -2.28 -35.87 23.01
N VAL A 501 -3.39 -35.13 22.86
CA VAL A 501 -3.38 -33.66 22.81
C VAL A 501 -2.71 -33.06 24.06
N ALA A 502 -3.08 -33.54 25.25
CA ALA A 502 -2.47 -33.09 26.51
C ALA A 502 -0.97 -33.40 26.57
N SER A 503 -0.54 -34.56 26.07
CA SER A 503 0.88 -34.94 25.98
C SER A 503 1.66 -34.01 25.04
N VAL A 504 1.11 -33.70 23.87
CA VAL A 504 1.73 -32.78 22.90
C VAL A 504 1.89 -31.39 23.51
N GLN A 505 0.86 -30.87 24.18
CA GLN A 505 0.92 -29.57 24.85
C GLN A 505 1.99 -29.52 25.95
N LYS A 506 2.18 -30.62 26.70
CA LYS A 506 3.20 -30.72 27.75
C LYS A 506 4.62 -30.86 27.20
N GLN A 507 4.80 -31.70 26.18
CA GLN A 507 6.12 -32.02 25.62
C GLN A 507 6.64 -30.92 24.67
N TYR A 508 5.73 -30.26 23.96
CA TYR A 508 6.05 -29.22 22.97
C TYR A 508 5.30 -27.92 23.28
N PRO A 509 5.53 -27.25 24.43
CA PRO A 509 4.79 -26.06 24.85
C PRO A 509 5.04 -24.82 23.99
N GLN A 510 5.95 -24.89 23.02
CA GLN A 510 6.36 -23.80 22.13
C GLN A 510 6.19 -24.20 20.65
N ASN A 511 5.29 -25.14 20.38
CA ASN A 511 4.96 -25.56 19.02
C ASN A 511 4.24 -24.45 18.23
N ASP A 512 4.17 -24.60 16.91
CA ASP A 512 3.57 -23.61 16.01
C ASP A 512 2.10 -23.89 15.62
N ILE A 513 1.48 -24.89 16.25
CA ILE A 513 0.05 -25.23 16.09
C ILE A 513 -0.74 -25.20 17.42
N PRO A 514 -0.50 -24.23 18.34
CA PRO A 514 -1.14 -24.24 19.66
C PRO A 514 -2.66 -24.03 19.56
N ASP A 515 -3.11 -23.28 18.56
CA ASP A 515 -4.52 -23.05 18.25
C ASP A 515 -5.21 -24.32 17.73
N HIS A 516 -4.55 -25.11 16.88
CA HIS A 516 -5.09 -26.37 16.38
C HIS A 516 -5.26 -27.39 17.51
N LEU A 517 -4.24 -27.53 18.36
CA LEU A 517 -4.31 -28.39 19.55
C LEU A 517 -5.43 -27.95 20.51
N SER A 518 -5.54 -26.64 20.74
CA SER A 518 -6.59 -26.07 21.61
C SER A 518 -7.99 -26.30 21.04
N LEU A 519 -8.20 -26.05 19.75
CA LEU A 519 -9.49 -26.29 19.11
C LEU A 519 -9.84 -27.78 19.12
N LEU A 520 -8.91 -28.68 18.81
CA LEU A 520 -9.16 -30.12 18.86
C LEU A 520 -9.53 -30.56 20.27
N GLN A 521 -8.88 -30.02 21.31
CA GLN A 521 -9.27 -30.25 22.71
C GLN A 521 -10.72 -29.81 22.96
N VAL A 522 -11.12 -28.64 22.46
CA VAL A 522 -12.51 -28.14 22.58
C VAL A 522 -13.50 -29.07 21.85
N LEU A 523 -13.16 -29.55 20.65
CA LEU A 523 -13.99 -30.51 19.90
C LEU A 523 -14.14 -31.85 20.65
N ILE A 524 -13.06 -32.35 21.25
CA ILE A 524 -13.07 -33.55 22.09
C ILE A 524 -13.97 -33.32 23.32
N THR A 525 -13.89 -32.16 23.97
CA THR A 525 -14.77 -31.78 25.08
C THR A 525 -16.24 -31.77 24.67
N GLY A 526 -16.57 -31.28 23.47
CA GLY A 526 -17.93 -31.34 22.92
C GLY A 526 -18.46 -32.75 22.64
N ARG A 527 -17.61 -33.78 22.65
CA ARG A 527 -17.97 -35.19 22.49
C ARG A 527 -18.05 -35.97 23.79
N MET A 528 -17.39 -35.49 24.85
CA MET A 528 -17.17 -36.26 26.07
C MET A 528 -17.70 -35.59 27.33
N ASP A 529 -17.71 -34.27 27.38
CA ASP A 529 -18.02 -33.52 28.60
C ASP A 529 -19.36 -32.75 28.43
N THR A 530 -19.64 -31.83 29.35
CA THR A 530 -20.91 -31.09 29.35
C THR A 530 -20.98 -30.05 28.23
N LEU A 531 -22.21 -29.77 27.77
CA LEU A 531 -22.49 -28.68 26.82
C LEU A 531 -21.99 -27.31 27.32
N SER A 532 -22.00 -27.07 28.64
CA SER A 532 -21.47 -25.86 29.25
C SER A 532 -19.94 -25.75 29.09
N GLN A 533 -19.22 -26.84 29.34
CA GLN A 533 -17.76 -26.88 29.17
C GLN A 533 -17.35 -26.72 27.71
N TYR A 534 -18.13 -27.28 26.78
CA TYR A 534 -17.92 -27.09 25.35
C TYR A 534 -18.07 -25.61 24.94
N LYS A 535 -19.14 -24.95 25.39
CA LYS A 535 -19.36 -23.52 25.16
C LYS A 535 -18.21 -22.68 25.70
N GLN A 536 -17.84 -22.90 26.96
CA GLN A 536 -16.74 -22.19 27.61
C GLN A 536 -15.42 -22.41 26.87
N GLY A 537 -15.16 -23.64 26.40
CA GLY A 537 -13.99 -23.95 25.58
C GLY A 537 -13.94 -23.15 24.28
N LEU A 538 -15.06 -23.01 23.56
CA LEU A 538 -15.16 -22.21 22.35
C LEU A 538 -14.95 -20.71 22.62
N GLU A 539 -15.57 -20.17 23.68
CA GLU A 539 -15.42 -18.76 24.08
C GLU A 539 -13.96 -18.45 24.46
N ASN A 540 -13.33 -19.31 25.26
CA ASN A 540 -11.93 -19.19 25.63
C ASN A 540 -11.01 -19.25 24.40
N PHE A 541 -11.25 -20.20 23.49
CA PHE A 541 -10.47 -20.31 22.25
C PHE A 541 -10.51 -19.00 21.44
N ILE A 542 -11.70 -18.43 21.23
CA ILE A 542 -11.88 -17.18 20.49
C ILE A 542 -11.19 -16.01 21.19
N ALA A 543 -11.25 -15.94 22.53
CA ALA A 543 -10.63 -14.89 23.31
C ALA A 543 -9.10 -14.96 23.28
N THR A 544 -8.52 -16.17 23.35
CA THR A 544 -7.07 -16.40 23.37
C THR A 544 -6.43 -16.27 22.00
N TYR A 545 -7.05 -16.81 20.93
CA TYR A 545 -6.44 -16.91 19.60
C TYR A 545 -7.07 -15.96 18.57
N LYS A 546 -7.19 -14.67 18.90
CA LYS A 546 -7.91 -13.66 18.09
C LYS A 546 -7.47 -13.59 16.61
N SER A 547 -6.21 -13.87 16.31
CA SER A 547 -5.64 -13.85 14.95
C SER A 547 -5.62 -15.21 14.24
N SER A 548 -6.11 -16.29 14.88
CA SER A 548 -6.12 -17.62 14.27
C SER A 548 -7.14 -17.70 13.12
N LYS A 549 -6.74 -18.38 12.04
CA LYS A 549 -7.62 -18.70 10.89
C LYS A 549 -8.78 -19.62 11.29
N LEU A 550 -8.71 -20.24 12.48
CA LEU A 550 -9.73 -21.14 13.01
C LEU A 550 -10.84 -20.40 13.79
N VAL A 551 -10.66 -19.12 14.12
CA VAL A 551 -11.66 -18.32 14.85
C VAL A 551 -13.02 -18.32 14.15
N PRO A 552 -13.14 -18.11 12.82
CA PRO A 552 -14.44 -18.16 12.15
C PRO A 552 -15.16 -19.50 12.32
N TYR A 553 -14.41 -20.61 12.32
CA TYR A 553 -14.97 -21.93 12.53
C TYR A 553 -15.44 -22.13 13.98
N ALA A 554 -14.64 -21.70 14.97
CA ALA A 554 -15.03 -21.73 16.38
C ALA A 554 -16.28 -20.86 16.64
N GLN A 555 -16.38 -19.67 16.01
CA GLN A 555 -17.56 -18.81 16.06
C GLN A 555 -18.78 -19.48 15.43
N GLN A 556 -18.61 -20.18 14.30
CA GLN A 556 -19.69 -20.95 13.69
C GLN A 556 -20.21 -22.06 14.63
N LEU A 557 -19.31 -22.76 15.32
CA LEU A 557 -19.67 -23.78 16.30
C LEU A 557 -20.41 -23.18 17.50
N LEU A 558 -19.95 -22.03 18.02
CA LEU A 558 -20.59 -21.32 19.12
C LEU A 558 -21.97 -20.78 18.70
N GLY A 559 -22.12 -20.30 17.46
CA GLY A 559 -23.39 -19.89 16.88
C GLY A 559 -24.39 -21.04 16.84
N LYS A 560 -23.98 -22.20 16.31
CA LYS A 560 -24.81 -23.42 16.32
C LYS A 560 -25.18 -23.88 17.73
N TYR A 561 -24.26 -23.77 18.67
CA TYR A 561 -24.53 -24.05 20.08
C TYR A 561 -25.61 -23.11 20.63
N ASN A 562 -25.51 -21.80 20.39
CA ASN A 562 -26.49 -20.83 20.88
C ASN A 562 -27.86 -21.02 20.20
N GLU A 563 -27.89 -21.34 18.91
CA GLU A 563 -29.12 -21.71 18.20
C GLU A 563 -29.77 -22.97 18.78
N PHE A 564 -28.98 -23.94 19.25
CA PHE A 564 -29.48 -25.11 19.94
C PHE A 564 -29.98 -24.78 21.36
N ALA A 565 -29.22 -23.98 22.11
CA ALA A 565 -29.52 -23.60 23.49
C ALA A 565 -30.75 -22.68 23.62
N ASN A 566 -31.04 -21.87 22.59
CA ASN A 566 -32.15 -20.93 22.57
C ASN A 566 -33.47 -21.53 22.06
N LYS A 567 -33.54 -22.84 21.77
CA LYS A 567 -34.79 -23.53 21.41
C LYS A 567 -35.52 -23.98 22.67
N SER A 568 -36.81 -23.64 22.79
CA SER A 568 -37.65 -24.07 23.93
C SER A 568 -37.82 -25.61 23.96
N PRO A 569 -38.14 -26.23 25.11
CA PRO A 569 -38.46 -27.66 25.18
C PRO A 569 -39.54 -28.10 24.16
N GLU A 570 -40.48 -27.21 23.84
CA GLU A 570 -41.53 -27.44 22.85
C GLU A 570 -41.04 -27.33 21.39
N GLN A 571 -39.99 -26.55 21.14
CA GLN A 571 -39.33 -26.47 19.82
C GLN A 571 -38.36 -27.64 19.60
N LEU A 572 -37.71 -28.14 20.66
CA LEU A 572 -36.96 -29.39 20.64
C LEU A 572 -37.87 -30.60 20.35
N ALA A 573 -39.12 -30.56 20.83
CA ALA A 573 -40.13 -31.57 20.51
C ALA A 573 -40.65 -31.49 19.05
N LYS A 574 -40.64 -30.31 18.41
CA LYS A 574 -41.06 -30.14 16.99
C LYS A 574 -39.95 -30.44 15.98
N VAL A 575 -38.67 -30.27 16.31
CA VAL A 575 -37.55 -30.74 15.48
C VAL A 575 -37.47 -32.28 15.48
N ASN A 576 -37.94 -32.92 16.55
CA ASN A 576 -38.13 -34.38 16.64
C ASN A 576 -39.50 -34.87 16.10
N LYS A 577 -40.21 -34.02 15.35
CA LYS A 577 -41.51 -34.36 14.74
C LYS A 577 -41.63 -33.90 13.27
N ALA A 578 -40.55 -34.01 12.50
CA ALA A 578 -40.73 -34.61 11.18
C ALA A 578 -41.06 -36.08 11.47
N GLU A 579 -42.18 -36.59 10.95
CA GLU A 579 -42.56 -38.01 11.08
C GLU A 579 -41.30 -38.86 10.92
N LYS A 580 -40.85 -39.53 12.00
CA LYS A 580 -39.76 -40.50 11.92
C LYS A 580 -40.14 -41.43 10.79
N ALA A 581 -39.40 -41.36 9.70
CA ALA A 581 -39.75 -42.05 8.49
C ALA A 581 -39.43 -43.52 8.76
N GLU A 582 -40.44 -44.32 9.10
CA GLU A 582 -40.26 -45.76 9.29
C GLU A 582 -40.02 -46.41 7.93
N TYR A 583 -38.76 -46.38 7.50
CA TYR A 583 -38.32 -47.09 6.32
C TYR A 583 -38.50 -48.59 6.54
N LEU A 584 -39.10 -49.24 5.56
CA LEU A 584 -39.30 -50.67 5.52
C LEU A 584 -37.95 -51.39 5.56
N THR A 585 -37.82 -52.36 6.46
CA THR A 585 -36.60 -53.14 6.65
C THR A 585 -36.43 -54.22 5.59
N ASP A 586 -37.50 -54.61 4.90
CA ASP A 586 -37.40 -55.43 3.70
C ASP A 586 -36.92 -54.54 2.53
N ILE A 587 -35.83 -54.97 1.91
CA ILE A 587 -35.18 -54.30 0.79
C ILE A 587 -34.88 -55.31 -0.34
N SER A 588 -35.63 -56.42 -0.40
CA SER A 588 -35.41 -57.46 -1.41
C SER A 588 -35.94 -57.08 -2.80
N GLY A 589 -36.83 -56.09 -2.87
CA GLY A 589 -37.47 -55.63 -4.12
C GLY A 589 -36.60 -54.71 -4.99
N PRO A 590 -37.17 -54.18 -6.08
CA PRO A 590 -36.45 -53.30 -7.00
C PRO A 590 -35.93 -52.01 -6.35
N HIS A 591 -34.81 -51.50 -6.89
CA HIS A 591 -34.06 -50.40 -6.33
C HIS A 591 -33.84 -49.25 -7.32
N THR A 592 -33.61 -48.09 -6.74
CA THR A 592 -33.24 -46.84 -7.42
C THR A 592 -31.88 -46.38 -6.90
N PHE A 593 -30.98 -45.99 -7.80
CA PHE A 593 -29.79 -45.22 -7.42
C PHE A 593 -30.17 -43.75 -7.33
N VAL A 594 -29.67 -43.06 -6.28
CA VAL A 594 -29.97 -41.66 -6.01
C VAL A 594 -28.69 -40.86 -5.81
N LEU A 595 -28.62 -39.71 -6.46
CA LEU A 595 -27.60 -38.67 -6.27
C LEU A 595 -28.26 -37.37 -5.82
N ILE A 596 -27.80 -36.81 -4.71
CA ILE A 596 -28.28 -35.55 -4.14
C ILE A 596 -27.20 -34.48 -4.23
N TYR A 597 -27.54 -33.32 -4.78
CA TYR A 597 -26.64 -32.19 -4.93
C TYR A 597 -27.37 -30.83 -4.84
N SER A 598 -26.60 -29.76 -4.70
CA SER A 598 -27.13 -28.39 -4.63
C SER A 598 -27.56 -27.89 -6.01
N ALA A 599 -28.77 -27.33 -6.10
CA ALA A 599 -29.29 -26.75 -7.34
C ALA A 599 -28.43 -25.59 -7.89
N LYS A 600 -27.68 -24.91 -7.00
CA LYS A 600 -26.81 -23.77 -7.35
C LYS A 600 -25.43 -24.20 -7.84
N ASP A 601 -25.11 -25.49 -7.71
CA ASP A 601 -23.78 -26.00 -8.03
C ASP A 601 -23.65 -26.31 -9.52
N LYS A 602 -22.91 -25.45 -10.23
CA LYS A 602 -22.71 -25.54 -11.68
C LYS A 602 -22.01 -26.83 -12.13
N SER A 603 -21.29 -27.52 -11.24
CA SER A 603 -20.61 -28.79 -11.57
C SER A 603 -21.58 -29.92 -11.91
N PHE A 604 -22.86 -29.80 -11.52
CA PHE A 604 -23.91 -30.80 -11.80
C PHE A 604 -24.80 -30.41 -12.99
N ARG A 605 -24.40 -29.43 -13.80
CA ARG A 605 -25.14 -29.08 -15.01
C ARG A 605 -25.20 -30.28 -15.95
N ASN A 606 -26.40 -30.60 -16.44
CA ASN A 606 -26.67 -31.74 -17.33
C ASN A 606 -26.25 -33.10 -16.74
N ILE A 607 -26.25 -33.26 -15.41
CA ILE A 607 -25.79 -34.50 -14.78
C ILE A 607 -26.66 -35.71 -15.16
N SER A 608 -27.98 -35.55 -15.26
CA SER A 608 -28.87 -36.62 -15.74
C SER A 608 -28.52 -37.09 -17.15
N THR A 609 -28.20 -36.16 -18.07
CA THR A 609 -27.73 -36.50 -19.42
C THR A 609 -26.44 -37.31 -19.38
N ARG A 610 -25.44 -36.87 -18.59
CA ARG A 610 -24.17 -37.60 -18.44
C ARG A 610 -24.38 -39.02 -17.89
N PHE A 611 -25.33 -39.20 -16.99
CA PHE A 611 -25.71 -40.51 -16.49
C PHE A 611 -26.46 -41.35 -17.54
N SER A 612 -27.33 -40.74 -18.34
CA SER A 612 -27.98 -41.43 -19.47
C SER A 612 -26.98 -41.92 -20.50
N ASP A 613 -26.04 -41.08 -20.94
CA ASP A 613 -25.00 -41.44 -21.91
C ASP A 613 -24.11 -42.56 -21.37
N PHE A 614 -23.74 -42.48 -20.09
CA PHE A 614 -22.97 -43.51 -19.41
C PHE A 614 -23.73 -44.84 -19.33
N ASN A 615 -25.03 -44.80 -19.04
CA ASN A 615 -25.88 -46.00 -18.96
C ASN A 615 -26.11 -46.63 -20.33
N GLU A 616 -26.28 -45.83 -21.38
CA GLU A 616 -26.39 -46.34 -22.75
C GLU A 616 -25.10 -47.06 -23.18
N ALA A 617 -23.94 -46.50 -22.83
CA ALA A 617 -22.65 -47.11 -23.18
C ALA A 617 -22.31 -48.37 -22.37
N ASN A 618 -22.72 -48.45 -21.10
CA ASN A 618 -22.22 -49.48 -20.16
C ASN A 618 -23.30 -50.44 -19.62
N TYR A 619 -24.58 -50.08 -19.73
CA TYR A 619 -25.72 -50.80 -19.15
C TYR A 619 -26.93 -50.86 -20.13
N SER A 620 -26.66 -50.92 -21.44
CA SER A 620 -27.69 -50.89 -22.50
C SER A 620 -28.75 -52.00 -22.39
N ILE A 621 -28.35 -53.17 -21.89
CA ILE A 621 -29.25 -54.32 -21.69
C ILE A 621 -30.24 -54.05 -20.55
N ASP A 622 -29.81 -53.33 -19.52
CA ASP A 622 -30.60 -53.05 -18.31
C ASP A 622 -31.64 -51.93 -18.51
N LYS A 623 -31.60 -51.23 -19.66
CA LYS A 623 -32.55 -50.16 -20.06
C LYS A 623 -32.76 -49.11 -18.96
N LEU A 624 -31.69 -48.75 -18.26
CA LEU A 624 -31.71 -47.78 -17.16
C LEU A 624 -32.09 -46.38 -17.64
N LYS A 625 -32.93 -45.68 -16.86
CA LYS A 625 -33.40 -44.32 -17.12
C LYS A 625 -32.95 -43.37 -16.01
N SER A 626 -32.35 -42.26 -16.41
CA SER A 626 -31.89 -41.20 -15.51
C SER A 626 -32.86 -40.02 -15.56
N SER A 627 -33.24 -39.46 -14.40
CA SER A 627 -34.14 -38.30 -14.32
C SER A 627 -33.82 -37.42 -13.11
N ASP A 628 -34.04 -36.11 -13.26
CA ASP A 628 -33.88 -35.14 -12.18
C ASP A 628 -35.23 -34.74 -11.57
N ILE A 629 -35.28 -34.65 -10.25
CA ILE A 629 -36.45 -34.24 -9.48
C ILE A 629 -36.01 -33.23 -8.40
N ALA A 630 -36.69 -32.10 -8.30
CA ALA A 630 -36.46 -31.15 -7.20
C ALA A 630 -36.93 -31.75 -5.87
N LEU A 631 -36.05 -31.79 -4.86
CA LEU A 631 -36.44 -32.15 -3.48
C LEU A 631 -36.95 -30.91 -2.73
N ASN A 632 -36.28 -29.77 -2.89
CA ASN A 632 -36.66 -28.47 -2.36
C ASN A 632 -35.98 -27.36 -3.18
N ASP A 633 -36.22 -26.09 -2.83
CA ASP A 633 -35.73 -24.90 -3.55
C ASP A 633 -34.21 -24.81 -3.70
N SER A 634 -33.45 -25.60 -2.93
CA SER A 634 -31.98 -25.58 -2.92
C SER A 634 -31.34 -26.91 -3.31
N THR A 635 -32.11 -27.99 -3.43
CA THR A 635 -31.59 -29.37 -3.53
C THR A 635 -32.28 -30.14 -4.65
N VAL A 636 -31.48 -30.77 -5.51
CA VAL A 636 -31.95 -31.64 -6.60
C VAL A 636 -31.55 -33.09 -6.33
N MET A 637 -32.45 -34.00 -6.71
CA MET A 637 -32.26 -35.44 -6.69
C MET A 637 -32.24 -35.95 -8.12
N MET A 638 -31.11 -36.52 -8.55
CA MET A 638 -31.04 -37.32 -9.77
C MET A 638 -31.21 -38.79 -9.40
N SER A 639 -32.07 -39.50 -10.12
CA SER A 639 -32.32 -40.92 -9.92
C SER A 639 -32.07 -41.73 -11.18
N VAL A 640 -31.49 -42.92 -11.02
CA VAL A 640 -31.39 -43.94 -12.07
C VAL A 640 -32.29 -45.12 -11.70
N LYS A 641 -33.26 -45.44 -12.56
CA LYS A 641 -34.25 -46.52 -12.39
C LYS A 641 -34.27 -47.45 -13.60
N GLU A 642 -34.56 -48.74 -13.46
CA GLU A 642 -34.85 -49.51 -12.25
C GLU A 642 -33.86 -50.68 -12.13
N PHE A 643 -33.30 -50.90 -10.95
CA PHE A 643 -32.45 -52.05 -10.65
C PHE A 643 -33.28 -53.18 -10.07
N LYS A 644 -32.99 -54.43 -10.45
CA LYS A 644 -33.76 -55.61 -10.02
C LYS A 644 -33.79 -55.80 -8.49
N ASN A 645 -32.70 -55.47 -7.80
CA ASN A 645 -32.55 -55.63 -6.35
C ASN A 645 -31.45 -54.73 -5.78
N ASP A 646 -31.29 -54.76 -4.46
CA ASP A 646 -30.27 -54.07 -3.69
C ASP A 646 -28.84 -54.35 -4.19
N LYS A 647 -28.49 -55.60 -4.50
CA LYS A 647 -27.14 -55.98 -4.95
C LYS A 647 -26.78 -55.32 -6.27
N ALA A 648 -27.68 -55.35 -7.26
CA ALA A 648 -27.46 -54.72 -8.56
C ALA A 648 -27.28 -53.19 -8.41
N ALA A 649 -28.09 -52.57 -7.56
CA ALA A 649 -27.99 -51.14 -7.30
C ALA A 649 -26.70 -50.78 -6.53
N LEU A 650 -26.26 -51.59 -5.57
CA LEU A 650 -25.02 -51.36 -4.82
C LEU A 650 -23.78 -51.50 -5.71
N LEU A 651 -23.75 -52.46 -6.63
CA LEU A 651 -22.69 -52.57 -7.64
C LEU A 651 -22.63 -51.32 -8.53
N TYR A 652 -23.79 -50.81 -8.96
CA TYR A 652 -23.87 -49.56 -9.71
C TYR A 652 -23.38 -48.37 -8.88
N LEU A 653 -23.76 -48.27 -7.61
CA LEU A 653 -23.28 -47.25 -6.69
C LEU A 653 -21.76 -47.30 -6.50
N ASP A 654 -21.17 -48.49 -6.42
CA ASP A 654 -19.72 -48.64 -6.31
C ASP A 654 -19.01 -48.20 -7.59
N ARG A 655 -19.58 -48.54 -8.76
CA ARG A 655 -19.09 -48.06 -10.06
C ARG A 655 -19.07 -46.53 -10.14
N MET A 656 -20.03 -45.84 -9.53
CA MET A 656 -20.08 -44.37 -9.50
C MET A 656 -19.00 -43.72 -8.63
N LYS A 657 -18.29 -44.48 -7.79
CA LYS A 657 -17.12 -44.01 -7.04
C LYS A 657 -15.81 -44.19 -7.82
N GLY A 658 -15.84 -44.96 -8.91
CA GLY A 658 -14.67 -45.31 -9.70
C GLY A 658 -14.33 -44.31 -10.81
N LYS A 659 -13.19 -44.56 -11.46
CA LYS A 659 -12.76 -43.86 -12.68
C LYS A 659 -13.75 -44.10 -13.83
N PHE A 660 -13.86 -43.14 -14.73
CA PHE A 660 -14.78 -43.12 -15.87
C PHE A 660 -16.27 -42.99 -15.48
N SER A 661 -16.57 -42.67 -14.21
CA SER A 661 -17.94 -42.34 -13.81
C SER A 661 -18.30 -40.91 -14.20
N PRO A 662 -19.59 -40.60 -14.37
CA PRO A 662 -20.06 -39.21 -14.55
C PRO A 662 -19.70 -38.27 -13.38
N LEU A 663 -19.14 -38.78 -12.28
CA LEU A 663 -18.78 -38.03 -11.08
C LEU A 663 -17.27 -37.93 -10.85
N GLU A 664 -16.43 -38.47 -11.74
CA GLU A 664 -14.97 -38.53 -11.57
C GLU A 664 -14.33 -37.18 -11.24
N GLU A 665 -14.76 -36.12 -11.93
CA GLU A 665 -14.23 -34.75 -11.74
C GLU A 665 -14.90 -33.97 -10.60
N ILE A 666 -15.87 -34.56 -9.89
CA ILE A 666 -16.63 -33.88 -8.84
C ILE A 666 -16.18 -34.42 -7.47
N PRO A 667 -15.65 -33.57 -6.57
CA PRO A 667 -15.28 -34.01 -5.23
C PRO A 667 -16.46 -34.60 -4.45
N GLY A 668 -16.27 -35.78 -3.85
CA GLY A 668 -17.32 -36.50 -3.09
C GLY A 668 -17.88 -35.75 -1.87
N SER A 669 -17.23 -34.67 -1.42
CA SER A 669 -17.78 -33.76 -0.40
C SER A 669 -18.96 -32.92 -0.89
N ARG A 670 -19.17 -32.82 -2.21
CA ARG A 670 -20.17 -31.93 -2.85
C ARG A 670 -21.50 -32.62 -3.18
N TYR A 671 -21.61 -33.93 -3.01
CA TYR A 671 -22.84 -34.68 -3.23
C TYR A 671 -23.04 -35.79 -2.18
N LYS A 672 -24.23 -36.38 -2.17
CA LYS A 672 -24.52 -37.63 -1.48
C LYS A 672 -25.07 -38.63 -2.48
N MET A 673 -24.67 -39.88 -2.37
CA MET A 673 -25.22 -40.97 -3.17
C MET A 673 -25.62 -42.15 -2.28
N PHE A 674 -26.71 -42.80 -2.63
CA PHE A 674 -27.22 -44.00 -1.96
C PHE A 674 -28.11 -44.78 -2.92
N VAL A 675 -28.49 -45.98 -2.53
CA VAL A 675 -29.55 -46.74 -3.21
C VAL A 675 -30.75 -46.89 -2.29
N ILE A 676 -31.93 -47.00 -2.87
CA ILE A 676 -33.20 -47.04 -2.14
C ILE A 676 -34.18 -47.98 -2.81
N SER A 677 -34.86 -48.82 -2.02
CA SER A 677 -35.92 -49.68 -2.53
C SER A 677 -37.07 -48.82 -3.04
N ASN A 678 -37.78 -49.29 -4.06
CA ASN A 678 -38.91 -48.55 -4.61
C ASN A 678 -40.03 -48.33 -3.57
N GLU A 679 -40.13 -49.19 -2.57
CA GLU A 679 -41.09 -49.05 -1.46
C GLU A 679 -40.67 -47.97 -0.45
N ASN A 680 -39.35 -47.80 -0.22
CA ASN A 680 -38.82 -46.74 0.64
C ASN A 680 -38.70 -45.38 -0.07
N PHE A 681 -38.71 -45.36 -1.40
CA PHE A 681 -38.56 -44.13 -2.18
C PHE A 681 -39.66 -43.09 -1.90
N PRO A 682 -40.97 -43.43 -1.86
CA PRO A 682 -42.03 -42.49 -1.47
C PRO A 682 -41.87 -41.96 -0.05
N ILE A 683 -41.44 -42.82 0.89
CA ILE A 683 -41.20 -42.45 2.30
C ILE A 683 -40.08 -41.41 2.39
N PHE A 684 -38.99 -41.64 1.65
CA PHE A 684 -37.88 -40.69 1.54
C PHE A 684 -38.33 -39.39 0.87
N TYR A 685 -39.06 -39.47 -0.24
CA TYR A 685 -39.49 -38.30 -0.99
C TYR A 685 -40.48 -37.42 -0.20
N LYS A 686 -41.34 -38.02 0.63
CA LYS A 686 -42.24 -37.31 1.55
C LYS A 686 -41.47 -36.64 2.70
N SER A 687 -40.57 -37.38 3.36
CA SER A 687 -39.81 -36.86 4.51
C SER A 687 -38.73 -35.85 4.13
N LYS A 688 -38.14 -35.98 2.93
CA LYS A 688 -37.03 -35.16 2.41
C LYS A 688 -35.80 -35.14 3.34
N ASN A 689 -35.73 -36.08 4.29
CA ASN A 689 -34.71 -36.13 5.32
C ASN A 689 -33.52 -36.99 4.87
N ILE A 690 -32.57 -36.34 4.18
CA ILE A 690 -31.36 -36.99 3.65
C ILE A 690 -30.52 -37.61 4.78
N GLY A 691 -30.43 -36.93 5.93
CA GLY A 691 -29.62 -37.40 7.06
C GLY A 691 -30.15 -38.70 7.66
N GLU A 692 -31.47 -38.78 7.85
CA GLU A 692 -32.15 -39.95 8.39
C GLU A 692 -32.07 -41.15 7.45
N TYR A 693 -32.33 -40.96 6.15
CA TYR A 693 -32.19 -42.04 5.19
C TYR A 693 -30.74 -42.53 5.09
N MET A 694 -29.74 -41.63 5.11
CA MET A 694 -28.33 -42.04 5.10
C MET A 694 -27.91 -42.81 6.37
N ALA A 695 -28.58 -42.58 7.51
CA ALA A 695 -28.37 -43.38 8.71
C ALA A 695 -29.01 -44.78 8.55
N PHE A 696 -30.23 -44.86 8.03
CA PHE A 696 -30.88 -46.13 7.70
C PHE A 696 -30.07 -46.94 6.66
N PHE A 697 -29.67 -46.30 5.56
CA PHE A 697 -28.88 -46.88 4.49
C PHE A 697 -27.60 -47.53 5.02
N ARG A 698 -26.83 -46.79 5.85
CA ARG A 698 -25.60 -47.31 6.45
C ARG A 698 -25.81 -48.47 7.41
N LYS A 699 -26.95 -48.54 8.09
CA LYS A 699 -27.26 -49.60 9.05
C LYS A 699 -27.81 -50.87 8.38
N ARG A 700 -28.46 -50.71 7.21
CA ARG A 700 -29.23 -51.80 6.58
C ARG A 700 -28.55 -52.45 5.39
N TYR A 701 -27.76 -51.68 4.63
CA TYR A 701 -27.07 -52.14 3.41
C TYR A 701 -25.60 -52.54 3.67
N PHE A 702 -25.07 -52.22 4.85
CA PHE A 702 -23.75 -52.59 5.36
C PHE A 702 -23.92 -53.01 6.81
#